data_AF-N6Y2B2-F1
#
_entry.id   AF-N6Y2B2-F1
#
_cell.length_a   1.000
_cell.length_b   1.000
_cell.length_c   1.000
_cell.angle_alpha   90.00
_cell.angle_beta   90.00
_cell.angle_gamma   90.00
#
_symmetry.space_group_name_H-M   'P 1'
#
loop_
_entity.id
_entity.type
_entity.pdbx_description
1 polymer ?
#
loop_
_entity_poly.entity_id
_entity_poly.type
_entity_poly.pdbx_seq_one_letter_code
_entity_poly.pdbx_strand_id
1 'polypeptide(L)'
;MVSVFTLTPAAAAQSLRDNGLSAMGLTAPILSATWGSANPAFDPAALRLTPSGAAQAPFFGILEFLDSGAAFRDAAGAPIIGPVGVFRLHPQAVQRLGALAQGRYALPGQPHHRILPEALVFTLAGPAPDQSPQTYDPGDSLGRTEPMSFHDHRGLIVDPIAVAALFDDLMTAFPALDAASGANRSGGGGVAAIAGLASGIQVQVTDLHGKPYVAVEGGPGVEKRNGDTATGSPDANGLMVPAAGEVLAGAGETAPARLRLGWYTGGTMAAGPLALPQLPAAITLPRQFLRAFATDLDWHILGNRSTGVQRGVPAEDGKMPADLRPKVRDGVTIDYLADGPDLLAESGRIIGRLAGADGSPLVFAVAPQIAAGVGVPPATSAAGHWPAFPGLDTATGLPAGSITPLTGATAAWTSGVDVLVTLPADSLPNGTSVRIYAQRFQLIDSIGEAPSFLRGDGGSAIVAAGQATQILVANPLGIAATDPKPSPAVLVFDLAVTPRRGARRLFANRRLDIAAGPAALPADPFATPDPMAMVPPSMQSICPAPLFGMTRTVSPATGLSNPIDIVRALGSESEPREGPRHPTMGRLESIVVSGVGSPQLDTGLDWDGVLSGAHWTRATRSALLRDGNPGNPAGPDTHLSAVRATGALGYDLARHAIRRAQSLLPLPGGTGATSLGWVAMSGGDNMNPPAPNSANPPAAGSSAGALLQSVAAIAETPELSLLPAGNPLDTGTAISFGQVIDDIAAALGLPPVSGSIDVANQDRLINEIRREYFLSRDGSRDALWSLVRAIAEAEELVYLETAGLSRTARPDGVPATGEIDLISLLAQRLTVRPNLKVIIAMPREGDFAPAPFARRAFAQRKEAYDLLAGAAPGRVVAFHPRGFPGRAAQLRGATAIVDDVWSLTGATHIRRRGMTFDGSAAIASFDRDIAAGYSRKVQAQRIALMAARLGVQQLNADGAPTPEFLRLARPASAFALIRDLLAQGGAGLIQPLWHGPQDTTVILQSNDVADPDGSNGAVAGVGLAAFLSEA
;
A
#
# COMPACT_ATOMS: atom_id res chain seq x y z
N MET A 1 -48.42 25.43 0.45
CA MET A 1 -48.44 24.28 -0.46
C MET A 1 -46.98 24.09 -0.88
N VAL A 2 -46.28 23.16 -0.25
CA VAL A 2 -44.82 22.97 -0.46
C VAL A 2 -44.63 22.26 -1.79
N SER A 3 -43.82 22.81 -2.70
CA SER A 3 -43.48 22.15 -3.95
C SER A 3 -42.45 21.06 -3.68
N VAL A 4 -42.92 19.87 -3.31
CA VAL A 4 -42.06 18.68 -3.24
C VAL A 4 -41.80 18.23 -4.68
N PHE A 5 -40.57 18.39 -5.17
CA PHE A 5 -40.20 17.97 -6.52
C PHE A 5 -39.74 16.50 -6.51
N THR A 6 -40.54 15.61 -7.10
CA THR A 6 -40.08 14.27 -7.47
C THR A 6 -39.12 14.39 -8.65
N LEU A 7 -37.89 13.90 -8.50
CA LEU A 7 -36.82 14.10 -9.48
C LEU A 7 -37.03 13.24 -10.74
N THR A 8 -37.86 13.73 -11.66
CA THR A 8 -38.02 13.16 -13.01
C THR A 8 -37.09 13.86 -14.01
N PRO A 9 -36.66 13.20 -15.11
CA PRO A 9 -35.82 13.82 -16.13
C PRO A 9 -36.41 15.13 -16.70
N ALA A 10 -37.74 15.22 -16.80
CA ALA A 10 -38.44 16.42 -17.26
C ALA A 10 -38.40 17.56 -16.23
N ALA A 11 -38.59 17.25 -14.94
CA ALA A 11 -38.50 18.23 -13.85
C ALA A 11 -37.07 18.77 -13.68
N ALA A 12 -36.06 17.89 -13.80
CA ALA A 12 -34.65 18.29 -13.78
C ALA A 12 -34.31 19.22 -14.95
N ALA A 13 -34.78 18.90 -16.17
CA ALA A 13 -34.57 19.73 -17.34
C ALA A 13 -35.27 21.09 -17.24
N GLN A 14 -36.47 21.16 -16.64
CA GLN A 14 -37.18 22.41 -16.43
C GLN A 14 -36.50 23.28 -15.36
N SER A 15 -36.11 22.68 -14.23
CA SER A 15 -35.38 23.40 -13.17
C SER A 15 -34.03 23.95 -13.67
N LEU A 16 -33.29 23.19 -14.47
CA LEU A 16 -32.06 23.64 -15.14
C LEU A 16 -32.30 24.82 -16.11
N ARG A 17 -33.45 24.89 -16.77
CA ARG A 17 -33.81 26.02 -17.65
C ARG A 17 -34.17 27.26 -16.86
N ASP A 18 -34.96 27.09 -15.79
CA ASP A 18 -35.51 28.20 -15.02
C ASP A 18 -34.46 28.80 -14.07
N ASN A 19 -33.60 27.97 -13.49
CA ASN A 19 -32.66 28.35 -12.44
C ASN A 19 -31.18 28.10 -12.81
N GLY A 20 -30.85 27.71 -14.05
CA GLY A 20 -29.48 27.47 -14.49
C GLY A 20 -28.75 26.39 -13.65
N LEU A 21 -27.44 26.53 -13.44
CA LEU A 21 -26.69 25.63 -12.54
C LEU A 21 -27.03 25.82 -11.05
N SER A 22 -27.65 26.95 -10.68
CA SER A 22 -28.18 27.19 -9.32
C SER A 22 -29.33 26.27 -8.96
N ALA A 23 -30.10 25.80 -9.96
CA ALA A 23 -31.14 24.78 -9.83
C ALA A 23 -30.70 23.50 -9.11
N MET A 24 -29.40 23.21 -9.20
CA MET A 24 -28.77 21.99 -8.71
C MET A 24 -27.99 22.25 -7.41
N GLY A 25 -28.04 23.46 -6.85
CA GLY A 25 -27.19 23.86 -5.71
C GLY A 25 -25.69 23.87 -6.05
N LEU A 26 -25.33 23.92 -7.34
CA LEU A 26 -23.95 23.78 -7.83
C LEU A 26 -23.18 25.09 -7.89
N THR A 27 -23.78 26.26 -7.65
CA THR A 27 -23.17 27.60 -7.88
C THR A 27 -22.82 28.37 -6.59
N ALA A 28 -23.50 28.14 -5.47
CA ALA A 28 -23.09 28.58 -4.12
C ALA A 28 -23.81 27.75 -3.04
N PRO A 29 -23.18 27.41 -1.90
CA PRO A 29 -23.90 26.83 -0.77
C PRO A 29 -24.93 27.83 -0.25
N ILE A 30 -26.15 27.38 0.01
CA ILE A 30 -27.25 28.20 0.55
C ILE A 30 -27.70 27.60 1.89
N LEU A 31 -27.80 28.45 2.92
CA LEU A 31 -28.06 28.08 4.31
C LEU A 31 -29.40 28.68 4.79
N SER A 32 -30.04 27.98 5.73
CA SER A 32 -31.28 28.44 6.35
C SER A 32 -31.04 29.22 7.64
N ALA A 33 -31.80 30.30 7.82
CA ALA A 33 -31.86 31.08 9.05
C ALA A 33 -32.56 30.34 10.23
N THR A 34 -33.38 29.32 9.95
CA THR A 34 -34.13 28.54 10.95
C THR A 34 -34.08 27.03 10.67
N TRP A 35 -34.04 26.23 11.73
CA TRP A 35 -34.07 24.75 11.67
C TRP A 35 -35.35 24.15 12.27
N GLY A 36 -36.29 25.00 12.68
CA GLY A 36 -37.59 24.61 13.25
C GLY A 36 -38.38 25.82 13.72
N SER A 37 -39.57 25.59 14.26
CA SER A 37 -40.46 26.65 14.79
C SER A 37 -40.18 27.05 16.24
N ALA A 38 -39.38 26.25 16.95
CA ALA A 38 -38.99 26.47 18.34
C ALA A 38 -37.61 25.85 18.58
N ASN A 39 -36.95 26.23 19.69
CA ASN A 39 -35.63 25.70 20.00
C ASN A 39 -35.71 24.19 20.27
N PRO A 40 -34.84 23.38 19.65
CA PRO A 40 -34.72 21.95 19.92
C PRO A 40 -34.15 21.70 21.32
N ALA A 41 -34.37 20.51 21.86
CA ALA A 41 -33.62 20.03 23.02
C ALA A 41 -32.25 19.50 22.58
N PHE A 42 -31.19 19.86 23.31
CA PHE A 42 -29.82 19.42 23.03
C PHE A 42 -29.34 18.40 24.06
N ASP A 43 -28.85 17.25 23.59
CA ASP A 43 -28.15 16.26 24.40
C ASP A 43 -26.63 16.41 24.18
N PRO A 44 -25.88 16.95 25.17
CA PRO A 44 -24.44 17.18 25.03
C PRO A 44 -23.61 15.89 25.07
N ALA A 45 -24.12 14.79 25.63
CA ALA A 45 -23.38 13.52 25.69
C ALA A 45 -23.53 12.74 24.36
N ALA A 46 -24.73 12.77 23.78
CA ALA A 46 -25.01 12.13 22.49
C ALA A 46 -24.66 13.00 21.27
N LEU A 47 -24.45 14.31 21.48
CA LEU A 47 -24.30 15.33 20.42
C LEU A 47 -25.49 15.33 19.45
N ARG A 48 -26.71 15.32 19.99
CA ARG A 48 -27.97 15.25 19.21
C ARG A 48 -28.91 16.39 19.54
N LEU A 49 -29.71 16.77 18.54
CA LEU A 49 -30.85 17.64 18.71
C LEU A 49 -32.14 16.83 18.61
N THR A 50 -33.10 17.11 19.49
CA THR A 50 -34.48 16.65 19.35
C THR A 50 -35.33 17.83 18.91
N PRO A 51 -35.85 17.84 17.67
CA PRO A 51 -36.67 18.93 17.15
C PRO A 51 -37.89 19.22 18.03
N SER A 52 -38.22 20.51 18.18
CA SER A 52 -39.49 20.94 18.79
C SER A 52 -40.48 21.27 17.67
N GLY A 53 -41.19 20.24 17.20
CA GLY A 53 -41.97 20.26 15.97
C GLY A 53 -41.20 19.67 14.78
N ALA A 54 -41.61 19.98 13.55
CA ALA A 54 -40.94 19.48 12.36
C ALA A 54 -39.60 20.19 12.12
N ALA A 55 -38.54 19.42 11.92
CA ALA A 55 -37.23 19.92 11.52
C ALA A 55 -37.31 20.58 10.14
N GLN A 56 -36.57 21.67 9.98
CA GLN A 56 -36.42 22.36 8.71
C GLN A 56 -35.04 22.09 8.10
N ALA A 57 -34.97 22.11 6.77
CA ALA A 57 -33.73 21.90 6.01
C ALA A 57 -32.70 22.99 6.37
N PRO A 58 -31.54 22.63 6.96
CA PRO A 58 -30.53 23.62 7.34
C PRO A 58 -29.79 24.21 6.13
N PHE A 59 -29.84 23.53 4.98
CA PHE A 59 -29.17 23.87 3.73
C PHE A 59 -29.92 23.25 2.55
N PHE A 60 -29.57 23.62 1.33
CA PHE A 60 -30.06 22.93 0.13
C PHE A 60 -29.44 21.52 0.06
N GLY A 61 -30.28 20.49 -0.10
CA GLY A 61 -29.79 19.12 -0.05
C GLY A 61 -30.79 18.08 -0.55
N ILE A 62 -30.36 16.82 -0.50
CA ILE A 62 -31.16 15.66 -0.91
C ILE A 62 -31.45 14.84 0.35
N LEU A 63 -32.73 14.57 0.62
CA LEU A 63 -33.18 13.63 1.63
C LEU A 63 -33.29 12.25 1.00
N GLU A 64 -32.58 11.29 1.57
CA GLU A 64 -32.59 9.87 1.21
C GLU A 64 -33.01 9.03 2.41
N PHE A 65 -33.65 7.90 2.16
CA PHE A 65 -33.98 6.92 3.19
C PHE A 65 -33.09 5.71 3.00
N LEU A 66 -32.33 5.37 4.04
CA LEU A 66 -31.44 4.21 4.04
C LEU A 66 -31.99 3.16 5.00
N ASP A 67 -31.98 1.90 4.59
CA ASP A 67 -32.33 0.77 5.45
C ASP A 67 -31.33 0.57 6.61
N SER A 68 -30.15 1.20 6.51
CA SER A 68 -29.10 1.15 7.52
C SER A 68 -28.36 2.49 7.65
N GLY A 69 -28.21 2.95 8.89
CA GLY A 69 -27.40 4.10 9.26
C GLY A 69 -25.91 3.83 9.43
N ALA A 70 -25.42 2.63 9.09
CA ALA A 70 -24.08 2.18 9.45
C ALA A 70 -22.92 3.01 8.85
N ALA A 71 -23.19 3.81 7.81
CA ALA A 71 -22.23 4.78 7.26
C ALA A 71 -21.94 5.95 8.22
N PHE A 72 -22.69 6.08 9.31
CA PHE A 72 -22.61 7.15 10.29
C PHE A 72 -22.33 6.59 11.68
N ARG A 73 -21.63 7.37 12.52
CA ARG A 73 -21.28 7.00 13.89
C ARG A 73 -21.90 7.93 14.92
N ASP A 74 -22.26 7.39 16.06
CA ASP A 74 -22.62 8.19 17.23
C ASP A 74 -21.37 8.74 17.98
N ALA A 75 -21.60 9.43 19.10
CA ALA A 75 -20.55 10.01 19.93
C ALA A 75 -19.60 8.96 20.54
N ALA A 76 -20.06 7.72 20.74
CA ALA A 76 -19.24 6.61 21.19
C ALA A 76 -18.43 5.96 20.04
N GLY A 77 -18.55 6.47 18.80
CA GLY A 77 -17.90 5.91 17.62
C GLY A 77 -18.54 4.61 17.12
N ALA A 78 -19.71 4.25 17.64
CA ALA A 78 -20.45 3.07 17.21
C ALA A 78 -21.29 3.38 15.96
N PRO A 79 -21.44 2.43 15.02
CA PRO A 79 -22.27 2.63 13.84
C PRO A 79 -23.73 2.82 14.25
N ILE A 80 -24.43 3.75 13.61
CA ILE A 80 -25.88 3.93 13.82
C ILE A 80 -26.61 2.71 13.24
N ILE A 81 -27.38 2.02 14.08
CA ILE A 81 -28.10 0.79 13.72
C ILE A 81 -29.53 1.13 13.29
N GLY A 82 -30.02 0.40 12.27
CA GLY A 82 -31.40 0.52 11.79
C GLY A 82 -31.58 1.58 10.71
N PRO A 83 -32.84 1.77 10.24
CA PRO A 83 -33.15 2.71 9.18
C PRO A 83 -32.94 4.16 9.62
N VAL A 84 -32.50 4.98 8.66
CA VAL A 84 -32.22 6.41 8.88
C VAL A 84 -32.73 7.26 7.72
N GLY A 85 -33.14 8.49 8.05
CA GLY A 85 -33.32 9.56 7.06
C GLY A 85 -32.03 10.37 6.98
N VAL A 86 -31.48 10.52 5.79
CA VAL A 86 -30.19 11.20 5.58
C VAL A 86 -30.39 12.39 4.66
N PHE A 87 -30.19 13.58 5.18
CA PHE A 87 -30.23 14.81 4.41
C PHE A 87 -28.80 15.26 4.08
N ARG A 88 -28.40 15.17 2.80
CA ARG A 88 -27.02 15.39 2.34
C ARG A 88 -26.85 16.73 1.65
N LEU A 89 -25.77 17.41 2.00
CA LEU A 89 -25.27 18.54 1.21
C LEU A 89 -24.66 18.01 -0.10
N HIS A 90 -24.83 18.75 -1.19
CA HIS A 90 -24.19 18.38 -2.45
C HIS A 90 -22.64 18.43 -2.33
N PRO A 91 -21.87 17.44 -2.86
CA PRO A 91 -20.42 17.40 -2.68
C PRO A 91 -19.66 18.66 -3.12
N GLN A 92 -20.07 19.31 -4.21
CA GLN A 92 -19.47 20.58 -4.64
C GLN A 92 -19.78 21.74 -3.68
N ALA A 93 -20.96 21.75 -3.06
CA ALA A 93 -21.31 22.75 -2.04
C ALA A 93 -20.45 22.55 -0.78
N VAL A 94 -20.14 21.30 -0.40
CA VAL A 94 -19.22 21.00 0.71
C VAL A 94 -17.84 21.58 0.42
N GLN A 95 -17.29 21.34 -0.79
CA GLN A 95 -15.96 21.85 -1.15
C GLN A 95 -15.86 23.37 -1.07
N ARG A 96 -16.92 24.07 -1.50
CA ARG A 96 -16.96 25.54 -1.41
C ARG A 96 -17.16 26.05 0.01
N LEU A 97 -18.00 25.39 0.80
CA LEU A 97 -18.12 25.67 2.23
C LEU A 97 -16.76 25.50 2.93
N GLY A 98 -16.00 24.47 2.54
CA GLY A 98 -14.60 24.27 2.94
C GLY A 98 -13.69 25.43 2.58
N ALA A 99 -13.75 25.92 1.33
CA ALA A 99 -12.97 27.08 0.91
C ALA A 99 -13.33 28.36 1.66
N LEU A 100 -14.63 28.59 1.93
CA LEU A 100 -15.10 29.72 2.73
C LEU A 100 -14.65 29.61 4.19
N ALA A 101 -14.78 28.43 4.79
CA ALA A 101 -14.31 28.16 6.14
C ALA A 101 -12.79 28.30 6.26
N GLN A 102 -12.04 27.87 5.26
CA GLN A 102 -10.59 28.09 5.17
C GLN A 102 -10.25 29.58 5.14
N GLY A 103 -10.95 30.39 4.33
CA GLY A 103 -10.73 31.83 4.28
C GLY A 103 -11.19 32.59 5.53
N ARG A 104 -12.24 32.11 6.21
CA ARG A 104 -12.83 32.76 7.39
C ARG A 104 -12.16 32.36 8.70
N TYR A 105 -11.82 31.09 8.90
CA TYR A 105 -11.43 30.55 10.20
C TYR A 105 -9.97 30.12 10.31
N ALA A 106 -9.24 30.02 9.20
CA ALA A 106 -7.84 29.63 9.26
C ALA A 106 -6.92 30.84 9.49
N LEU A 107 -5.83 30.60 10.23
CA LEU A 107 -4.70 31.52 10.25
C LEU A 107 -3.88 31.36 8.95
N PRO A 108 -3.11 32.38 8.52
CA PRO A 108 -2.28 32.29 7.32
C PRO A 108 -1.39 31.04 7.32
N GLY A 109 -1.51 30.21 6.27
CA GLY A 109 -0.72 28.98 6.10
C GLY A 109 -1.16 27.78 6.95
N GLN A 110 -2.26 27.87 7.70
CA GLN A 110 -2.78 26.77 8.55
C GLN A 110 -4.13 26.26 8.01
N PRO A 111 -4.56 25.02 8.30
CA PRO A 111 -5.91 24.56 7.98
C PRO A 111 -6.97 25.15 8.93
N HIS A 112 -8.22 25.27 8.49
CA HIS A 112 -9.32 25.48 9.43
C HIS A 112 -9.55 24.21 10.26
N HIS A 113 -9.75 24.36 11.57
CA HIS A 113 -9.97 23.24 12.48
C HIS A 113 -11.42 23.05 12.92
N ARG A 114 -12.34 23.81 12.32
CA ARG A 114 -13.78 23.69 12.57
C ARG A 114 -14.38 22.70 11.59
N ILE A 115 -15.06 21.67 12.12
CA ILE A 115 -15.58 20.57 11.32
C ILE A 115 -16.85 21.02 10.61
N LEU A 116 -16.91 20.75 9.30
CA LEU A 116 -18.07 21.07 8.47
C LEU A 116 -18.98 19.85 8.33
N PRO A 117 -20.32 20.02 8.41
CA PRO A 117 -21.25 18.93 8.18
C PRO A 117 -21.36 18.62 6.67
N GLU A 118 -21.43 17.33 6.33
CA GLU A 118 -21.86 16.86 5.00
C GLU A 118 -23.27 16.27 5.03
N ALA A 119 -23.73 15.78 6.18
CA ALA A 119 -25.04 15.16 6.33
C ALA A 119 -25.70 15.51 7.67
N LEU A 120 -27.02 15.63 7.64
CA LEU A 120 -27.91 15.59 8.81
C LEU A 120 -28.62 14.23 8.81
N VAL A 121 -28.54 13.50 9.91
CA VAL A 121 -29.07 12.13 10.03
C VAL A 121 -30.14 12.10 11.09
N PHE A 122 -31.32 11.60 10.71
CA PHE A 122 -32.45 11.31 11.60
C PHE A 122 -32.40 9.84 12.00
N THR A 123 -32.17 9.59 13.28
CA THR A 123 -32.16 8.23 13.84
C THR A 123 -33.58 7.75 14.13
N LEU A 124 -33.84 6.44 14.01
CA LEU A 124 -35.17 5.85 14.21
C LEU A 124 -36.22 6.33 13.19
N ALA A 125 -35.77 6.90 12.08
CA ALA A 125 -36.59 7.28 10.95
C ALA A 125 -37.16 6.02 10.28
N GLY A 126 -38.43 5.70 10.58
CA GLY A 126 -39.14 4.61 9.90
C GLY A 126 -39.24 4.85 8.38
N PRO A 127 -39.41 3.80 7.57
CA PRO A 127 -39.52 3.95 6.12
C PRO A 127 -40.76 4.79 5.77
N ALA A 128 -40.54 5.88 5.03
CA ALA A 128 -41.64 6.58 4.36
C ALA A 128 -42.17 5.72 3.20
N PRO A 129 -43.47 5.81 2.84
CA PRO A 129 -44.03 5.07 1.70
C PRO A 129 -43.41 5.47 0.35
N ASP A 130 -42.74 6.63 0.26
CA ASP A 130 -41.91 7.05 -0.86
C ASP A 130 -40.43 7.10 -0.42
N GLN A 131 -39.61 6.25 -1.02
CA GLN A 131 -38.16 6.19 -0.79
C GLN A 131 -37.35 6.96 -1.84
N SER A 132 -38.04 7.63 -2.78
CA SER A 132 -37.37 8.38 -3.83
C SER A 132 -36.57 9.53 -3.19
N PRO A 133 -35.31 9.75 -3.60
CA PRO A 133 -34.55 10.91 -3.17
C PRO A 133 -35.30 12.21 -3.49
N GLN A 134 -35.47 13.07 -2.49
CA GLN A 134 -36.20 14.35 -2.61
C GLN A 134 -35.27 15.52 -2.33
N THR A 135 -35.32 16.55 -3.16
CA THR A 135 -34.59 17.81 -2.95
C THR A 135 -35.41 18.75 -2.06
N TYR A 136 -34.75 19.42 -1.12
CA TYR A 136 -35.36 20.43 -0.26
C TYR A 136 -34.58 21.74 -0.34
N ASP A 137 -35.32 22.85 -0.40
CA ASP A 137 -34.74 24.18 -0.28
C ASP A 137 -34.45 24.52 1.20
N PRO A 138 -33.45 25.38 1.48
CA PRO A 138 -33.17 25.80 2.86
C PRO A 138 -34.41 26.39 3.53
N GLY A 139 -34.73 25.91 4.73
CA GLY A 139 -35.88 26.34 5.53
C GLY A 139 -37.16 25.53 5.30
N ASP A 140 -37.21 24.69 4.26
CA ASP A 140 -38.34 23.80 4.03
C ASP A 140 -38.52 22.80 5.17
N SER A 141 -39.77 22.48 5.51
CA SER A 141 -40.06 21.42 6.47
C SER A 141 -39.65 20.07 5.89
N LEU A 142 -38.78 19.36 6.60
CA LEU A 142 -38.41 17.97 6.29
C LEU A 142 -39.49 16.97 6.75
N GLY A 143 -40.53 17.44 7.45
CA GLY A 143 -41.60 16.59 7.97
C GLY A 143 -41.16 15.60 9.05
N ARG A 144 -40.05 15.90 9.74
CA ARG A 144 -39.37 14.98 10.67
C ARG A 144 -39.33 15.53 12.08
N THR A 145 -39.52 14.67 13.07
CA THR A 145 -39.49 15.05 14.50
C THR A 145 -38.52 14.19 15.30
N GLU A 146 -37.87 13.23 14.66
CA GLU A 146 -36.95 12.30 15.28
C GLU A 146 -35.64 12.98 15.71
N PRO A 147 -34.88 12.41 16.67
CA PRO A 147 -33.57 12.92 17.03
C PRO A 147 -32.62 12.96 15.83
N MET A 148 -31.93 14.08 15.69
CA MET A 148 -31.06 14.39 14.57
C MET A 148 -29.62 14.70 15.00
N SER A 149 -28.65 14.26 14.21
CA SER A 149 -27.21 14.54 14.38
C SER A 149 -26.56 14.96 13.07
N PHE A 150 -25.55 15.82 13.16
CA PHE A 150 -24.72 16.18 12.01
C PHE A 150 -23.51 15.25 11.90
N HIS A 151 -23.09 14.96 10.68
CA HIS A 151 -21.96 14.11 10.38
C HIS A 151 -21.06 14.73 9.31
N ASP A 152 -19.76 14.49 9.44
CA ASP A 152 -18.77 14.89 8.45
C ASP A 152 -18.66 13.89 7.28
N HIS A 153 -17.68 14.11 6.40
CA HIS A 153 -17.44 13.31 5.22
C HIS A 153 -17.06 11.84 5.49
N ARG A 154 -16.56 11.53 6.69
CA ARG A 154 -16.26 10.16 7.16
C ARG A 154 -17.44 9.54 7.90
N GLY A 155 -18.55 10.28 8.04
CA GLY A 155 -19.72 9.87 8.82
C GLY A 155 -19.55 10.06 10.33
N LEU A 156 -18.51 10.76 10.77
CA LEU A 156 -18.25 10.99 12.20
C LEU A 156 -19.12 12.12 12.72
N ILE A 157 -19.70 11.94 13.91
CA ILE A 157 -20.63 12.90 14.51
C ILE A 157 -19.97 14.26 14.78
N VAL A 158 -20.74 15.34 14.57
CA VAL A 158 -20.33 16.72 14.79
C VAL A 158 -21.29 17.37 15.78
N ASP A 159 -20.76 18.17 16.71
CA ASP A 159 -21.59 18.92 17.65
C ASP A 159 -22.56 19.85 16.89
N PRO A 160 -23.89 19.63 17.00
CA PRO A 160 -24.88 20.41 16.27
C PRO A 160 -24.91 21.89 16.69
N ILE A 161 -24.52 22.23 17.92
CA ILE A 161 -24.47 23.62 18.40
C ILE A 161 -23.29 24.35 17.75
N ALA A 162 -22.16 23.66 17.54
CA ALA A 162 -21.04 24.22 16.80
C ALA A 162 -21.35 24.42 15.31
N VAL A 163 -22.15 23.52 14.71
CA VAL A 163 -22.65 23.72 13.33
C VAL A 163 -23.54 24.96 13.25
N ALA A 164 -24.44 25.15 14.21
CA ALA A 164 -25.30 26.34 14.26
C ALA A 164 -24.47 27.62 14.40
N ALA A 165 -23.47 27.61 15.30
CA ALA A 165 -22.55 28.74 15.48
C ALA A 165 -21.77 29.08 14.20
N LEU A 166 -21.29 28.07 13.47
CA LEU A 166 -20.61 28.26 12.18
C LEU A 166 -21.55 28.85 11.13
N PHE A 167 -22.77 28.34 11.02
CA PHE A 167 -23.73 28.81 10.01
C PHE A 167 -24.17 30.25 10.28
N ASP A 168 -24.41 30.63 11.54
CA ASP A 168 -24.75 32.01 11.89
C ASP A 168 -23.61 33.01 11.58
N ASP A 169 -22.36 32.66 11.89
CA ASP A 169 -21.21 33.51 11.53
C ASP A 169 -21.01 33.59 10.02
N LEU A 170 -21.10 32.47 9.29
CA LEU A 170 -20.95 32.45 7.83
C LEU A 170 -22.04 33.26 7.12
N MET A 171 -23.30 33.16 7.55
CA MET A 171 -24.39 33.98 7.00
C MET A 171 -24.20 35.47 7.31
N THR A 172 -23.59 35.80 8.45
CA THR A 172 -23.26 37.19 8.80
C THR A 172 -22.09 37.72 7.98
N ALA A 173 -21.03 36.94 7.80
CA ALA A 173 -19.84 37.32 7.06
C ALA A 173 -20.05 37.32 5.54
N PHE A 174 -20.89 36.42 5.04
CA PHE A 174 -21.21 36.23 3.63
C PHE A 174 -22.74 36.22 3.44
N PRO A 175 -23.40 37.40 3.37
CA PRO A 175 -24.85 37.50 3.26
C PRO A 175 -25.46 36.74 2.07
N ALA A 176 -24.67 36.45 1.02
CA ALA A 176 -25.10 35.64 -0.11
C ALA A 176 -25.40 34.16 0.23
N LEU A 177 -24.98 33.68 1.40
CA LEU A 177 -25.29 32.35 1.91
C LEU A 177 -26.67 32.29 2.59
N ASP A 178 -27.23 33.43 2.99
CA ASP A 178 -28.46 33.51 3.79
C ASP A 178 -29.71 33.48 2.88
N ALA A 179 -30.49 32.39 2.95
CA ALA A 179 -31.78 32.27 2.26
C ALA A 179 -32.98 32.68 3.11
N ALA A 180 -32.80 33.54 4.12
CA ALA A 180 -33.74 33.82 5.20
C ALA A 180 -35.23 33.92 4.82
N SER A 181 -35.64 34.36 3.63
CA SER A 181 -37.06 34.43 3.24
C SER A 181 -37.98 35.13 4.28
N GLY A 182 -37.42 36.02 5.12
CA GLY A 182 -38.09 36.70 6.24
C GLY A 182 -37.97 36.05 7.63
N ALA A 183 -37.25 34.93 7.78
CA ALA A 183 -37.08 34.20 9.03
C ALA A 183 -36.03 34.83 9.96
N ASN A 184 -36.31 34.87 11.28
CA ASN A 184 -35.45 35.51 12.27
C ASN A 184 -34.42 34.52 12.85
N ARG A 185 -33.12 34.77 12.62
CA ARG A 185 -32.00 33.96 13.13
C ARG A 185 -31.96 33.87 14.67
N SER A 186 -32.47 34.86 15.38
CA SER A 186 -32.55 34.89 16.86
C SER A 186 -33.91 34.45 17.41
N GLY A 187 -34.88 34.14 16.55
CA GLY A 187 -36.20 33.63 16.96
C GLY A 187 -36.14 32.18 17.44
N GLY A 188 -37.26 31.66 17.97
CA GLY A 188 -37.34 30.25 18.35
C GLY A 188 -37.08 29.33 17.14
N GLY A 189 -36.14 28.41 17.27
CA GLY A 189 -35.70 27.53 16.18
C GLY A 189 -34.76 28.21 15.17
N GLY A 190 -34.41 29.49 15.40
CA GLY A 190 -33.41 30.22 14.63
C GLY A 190 -31.99 29.73 14.92
N VAL A 191 -31.15 29.75 13.89
CA VAL A 191 -29.76 29.25 13.95
C VAL A 191 -28.93 29.92 15.04
N ALA A 192 -29.09 31.23 15.28
CA ALA A 192 -28.38 31.95 16.34
C ALA A 192 -28.92 31.58 17.73
N ALA A 193 -30.22 31.33 17.85
CA ALA A 193 -30.82 30.86 19.10
C ALA A 193 -30.36 29.44 19.45
N ILE A 194 -30.22 28.56 18.45
CA ILE A 194 -29.68 27.19 18.61
C ILE A 194 -28.20 27.26 19.01
N ALA A 195 -27.41 28.11 18.38
CA ALA A 195 -26.00 28.33 18.73
C ALA A 195 -25.79 28.78 20.19
N GLY A 196 -26.82 29.38 20.82
CA GLY A 196 -26.83 29.80 22.22
C GLY A 196 -27.16 28.71 23.25
N LEU A 197 -27.50 27.48 22.84
CA LEU A 197 -27.86 26.39 23.75
C LEU A 197 -26.67 25.81 24.53
N ALA A 198 -25.45 25.99 24.04
CA ALA A 198 -24.21 25.62 24.73
C ALA A 198 -23.08 26.58 24.34
N SER A 199 -22.02 26.64 25.14
CA SER A 199 -20.87 27.52 24.88
C SER A 199 -19.53 26.82 25.10
N GLY A 200 -18.44 27.50 24.73
CA GLY A 200 -17.07 27.05 24.94
C GLY A 200 -16.50 26.17 23.81
N ILE A 201 -15.34 25.58 24.06
CA ILE A 201 -14.65 24.69 23.11
C ILE A 201 -14.85 23.26 23.56
N GLN A 202 -15.56 22.48 22.75
CA GLN A 202 -15.67 21.04 22.91
C GLN A 202 -14.61 20.36 22.07
N VAL A 203 -13.86 19.44 22.69
CA VAL A 203 -12.93 18.59 21.96
C VAL A 203 -13.37 17.14 22.08
N GLN A 204 -13.35 16.44 20.95
CA GLN A 204 -13.45 14.98 20.90
C GLN A 204 -12.06 14.40 20.57
N VAL A 205 -11.57 13.48 21.40
CA VAL A 205 -10.31 12.75 21.17
C VAL A 205 -10.64 11.36 20.62
N THR A 206 -10.19 11.10 19.40
CA THR A 206 -10.43 9.84 18.72
C THR A 206 -9.12 9.17 18.29
N ASP A 207 -9.16 7.86 18.06
CA ASP A 207 -8.16 7.20 17.24
C ASP A 207 -8.32 7.60 15.75
N LEU A 208 -7.40 7.14 14.91
CA LEU A 208 -7.38 7.45 13.47
C LEU A 208 -8.57 6.84 12.70
N HIS A 209 -9.20 5.81 13.27
CA HIS A 209 -10.39 5.17 12.72
C HIS A 209 -11.68 5.92 13.12
N GLY A 210 -11.57 6.97 13.94
CA GLY A 210 -12.68 7.83 14.36
C GLY A 210 -13.47 7.31 15.56
N LYS A 211 -12.93 6.36 16.34
CA LYS A 211 -13.50 5.93 17.63
C LYS A 211 -12.91 6.73 18.78
N PRO A 212 -13.60 6.88 19.92
CA PRO A 212 -12.98 7.39 21.14
C PRO A 212 -11.64 6.70 21.43
N TYR A 213 -10.59 7.48 21.67
CA TYR A 213 -9.27 6.93 21.96
C TYR A 213 -9.29 6.25 23.33
N VAL A 214 -8.86 4.99 23.37
CA VAL A 214 -8.70 4.22 24.60
C VAL A 214 -7.29 3.64 24.59
N ALA A 215 -6.50 4.02 25.59
CA ALA A 215 -5.15 3.48 25.75
C ALA A 215 -5.20 1.97 25.97
N VAL A 216 -4.28 1.26 25.33
CA VAL A 216 -4.03 -0.15 25.64
C VAL A 216 -3.34 -0.31 26.99
N GLU A 217 -3.36 -1.51 27.56
CA GLU A 217 -2.70 -1.79 28.83
C GLU A 217 -1.19 -1.48 28.72
N GLY A 218 -0.68 -0.64 29.64
CA GLY A 218 0.70 -0.15 29.61
C GLY A 218 1.00 0.87 28.49
N GLY A 219 0.00 1.31 27.73
CA GLY A 219 0.11 2.36 26.71
C GLY A 219 -0.18 3.76 27.27
N PRO A 220 0.19 4.82 26.51
CA PRO A 220 -0.03 6.21 26.93
C PRO A 220 -1.49 6.65 26.77
N GLY A 221 -1.99 7.38 27.76
CA GLY A 221 -3.32 8.02 27.76
C GLY A 221 -3.31 9.44 27.18
N VAL A 222 -4.48 10.08 27.15
CA VAL A 222 -4.62 11.51 26.80
C VAL A 222 -5.29 12.25 27.96
N GLU A 223 -4.79 13.44 28.23
CA GLU A 223 -5.34 14.34 29.26
C GLU A 223 -5.29 15.79 28.79
N LYS A 224 -6.05 16.66 29.45
CA LYS A 224 -5.89 18.11 29.32
C LYS A 224 -5.01 18.62 30.45
N ARG A 225 -4.17 19.62 30.12
CA ARG A 225 -3.20 20.22 31.05
C ARG A 225 -3.28 21.73 31.08
N ASN A 226 -2.95 22.28 32.24
CA ASN A 226 -2.59 23.68 32.42
C ASN A 226 -1.12 23.75 32.87
N GLY A 227 -0.23 24.18 31.98
CA GLY A 227 1.21 23.97 32.14
C GLY A 227 1.52 22.48 32.24
N ASP A 228 2.27 22.08 33.28
CA ASP A 228 2.61 20.67 33.53
C ASP A 228 1.56 19.92 34.38
N THR A 229 0.51 20.59 34.83
CA THR A 229 -0.51 19.99 35.70
C THR A 229 -1.66 19.39 34.88
N ALA A 230 -1.95 18.10 35.10
CA ALA A 230 -3.13 17.44 34.56
C ALA A 230 -4.42 17.96 35.23
N THR A 231 -5.40 18.36 34.42
CA THR A 231 -6.67 18.95 34.90
C THR A 231 -7.91 18.12 34.52
N GLY A 232 -7.73 17.02 33.78
CA GLY A 232 -8.77 16.05 33.49
C GLY A 232 -8.46 15.16 32.29
N SER A 233 -9.29 14.14 32.08
CA SER A 233 -9.19 13.22 30.95
C SER A 233 -10.48 13.24 30.13
N PRO A 234 -10.45 12.80 28.86
CA PRO A 234 -11.66 12.59 28.07
C PRO A 234 -12.62 11.60 28.74
N ASP A 235 -13.93 11.79 28.53
CA ASP A 235 -14.94 10.82 28.95
C ASP A 235 -14.99 9.57 28.04
N ALA A 236 -15.95 8.67 28.28
CA ALA A 236 -16.12 7.45 27.50
C ALA A 236 -16.42 7.68 25.99
N ASN A 237 -16.93 8.86 25.63
CA ASN A 237 -17.18 9.27 24.25
C ASN A 237 -15.97 10.05 23.67
N GLY A 238 -14.87 10.13 24.42
CA GLY A 238 -13.69 10.92 24.07
C GLY A 238 -13.91 12.42 24.20
N LEU A 239 -15.00 12.87 24.85
CA LEU A 239 -15.37 14.27 24.96
C LEU A 239 -14.71 14.93 26.18
N MET A 240 -14.28 16.18 26.00
CA MET A 240 -13.87 17.07 27.11
C MET A 240 -14.04 18.54 26.73
N VAL A 241 -14.07 19.39 27.77
CA VAL A 241 -14.11 20.85 27.63
C VAL A 241 -12.84 21.44 28.24
N PRO A 242 -11.87 21.85 27.41
CA PRO A 242 -10.70 22.59 27.86
C PRO A 242 -11.05 24.04 28.24
N ALA A 243 -10.44 24.54 29.31
CA ALA A 243 -10.47 25.95 29.67
C ALA A 243 -9.48 26.76 28.81
N ALA A 244 -9.60 28.09 28.84
CA ALA A 244 -8.68 28.97 28.13
C ALA A 244 -7.23 28.75 28.62
N GLY A 245 -6.31 28.54 27.67
CA GLY A 245 -4.90 28.25 27.96
C GLY A 245 -4.58 26.77 28.23
N GLU A 246 -5.59 25.90 28.37
CA GLU A 246 -5.36 24.46 28.47
C GLU A 246 -4.95 23.85 27.12
N VAL A 247 -4.14 22.81 27.17
CA VAL A 247 -3.65 22.03 26.01
C VAL A 247 -3.99 20.55 26.19
N LEU A 248 -3.94 19.78 25.12
CA LEU A 248 -4.03 18.31 25.22
C LEU A 248 -2.62 17.73 25.28
N ALA A 249 -2.39 16.75 26.15
CA ALA A 249 -1.07 16.13 26.30
C ALA A 249 -1.20 14.63 26.55
N GLY A 250 -0.07 13.93 26.37
CA GLY A 250 0.02 12.52 26.71
C GLY A 250 0.16 12.28 28.21
N ALA A 251 -0.55 11.28 28.70
CA ALA A 251 -0.49 10.80 30.07
C ALA A 251 0.45 9.59 30.18
N GLY A 252 1.33 9.58 31.18
CA GLY A 252 2.28 8.51 31.48
C GLY A 252 3.68 8.72 30.90
N GLU A 253 4.67 8.00 31.46
CA GLU A 253 6.11 8.16 31.14
C GLU A 253 6.48 7.75 29.72
N THR A 254 5.72 6.83 29.12
CA THR A 254 5.98 6.33 27.76
C THR A 254 5.41 7.24 26.66
N ALA A 255 4.62 8.25 27.02
CA ALA A 255 3.92 9.12 26.07
C ALA A 255 4.86 9.87 25.10
N PRO A 256 6.02 10.43 25.51
CA PRO A 256 6.92 11.10 24.57
C PRO A 256 7.41 10.18 23.45
N ALA A 257 7.68 8.91 23.77
CA ALA A 257 8.15 7.94 22.79
C ALA A 257 7.02 7.44 21.87
N ARG A 258 5.83 7.18 22.43
CA ARG A 258 4.77 6.41 21.77
C ARG A 258 3.56 7.21 21.29
N LEU A 259 3.14 8.25 22.00
CA LEU A 259 1.90 8.95 21.70
C LEU A 259 2.13 10.07 20.68
N ARG A 260 1.28 10.15 19.66
CA ARG A 260 1.19 11.32 18.78
C ARG A 260 -0.20 11.93 18.84
N LEU A 261 -0.25 13.25 18.94
CA LEU A 261 -1.46 14.06 18.98
C LEU A 261 -1.47 15.03 17.80
N GLY A 262 -2.63 15.23 17.17
CA GLY A 262 -2.82 16.28 16.17
C GLY A 262 -4.28 16.49 15.82
N TRP A 263 -4.56 17.45 14.95
CA TRP A 263 -5.94 17.81 14.61
C TRP A 263 -6.46 17.01 13.42
N TYR A 264 -7.71 16.55 13.52
CA TYR A 264 -8.42 15.78 12.50
C TYR A 264 -8.43 16.45 11.11
N THR A 265 -8.62 17.77 11.07
CA THR A 265 -8.78 18.50 9.81
C THR A 265 -7.46 18.67 9.07
N GLY A 266 -6.33 18.66 9.78
CA GLY A 266 -5.01 18.50 9.20
C GLY A 266 -3.85 19.05 10.03
N GLY A 267 -2.64 18.88 9.48
CA GLY A 267 -1.36 19.19 10.11
C GLY A 267 -0.61 17.92 10.54
N THR A 268 0.62 18.08 11.00
CA THR A 268 1.47 16.94 11.41
C THR A 268 1.30 16.63 12.89
N MET A 269 0.91 15.40 13.23
CA MET A 269 0.78 14.93 14.62
C MET A 269 2.14 14.88 15.31
N ALA A 270 2.24 15.28 16.57
CA ALA A 270 3.51 15.35 17.32
C ALA A 270 3.37 14.78 18.74
N ALA A 271 4.52 14.53 19.40
CA ALA A 271 4.55 14.01 20.78
C ALA A 271 4.29 15.09 21.85
N GLY A 272 4.52 16.36 21.52
CA GLY A 272 4.35 17.48 22.44
C GLY A 272 2.88 17.83 22.70
N PRO A 273 2.61 18.72 23.67
CA PRO A 273 1.26 19.18 23.94
C PRO A 273 0.62 19.84 22.72
N LEU A 274 -0.62 19.46 22.43
CA LEU A 274 -1.43 19.96 21.32
C LEU A 274 -2.24 21.19 21.78
N ALA A 275 -1.81 22.36 21.31
CA ALA A 275 -2.50 23.62 21.60
C ALA A 275 -3.84 23.74 20.85
N LEU A 276 -4.82 24.37 21.51
CA LEU A 276 -6.13 24.64 20.92
C LEU A 276 -6.01 25.66 19.76
N PRO A 277 -6.53 25.35 18.56
CA PRO A 277 -6.42 26.25 17.42
C PRO A 277 -7.21 27.53 17.65
N GLN A 278 -6.53 28.66 17.50
CA GLN A 278 -7.10 29.98 17.62
C GLN A 278 -7.93 30.35 16.39
N LEU A 279 -8.92 31.23 16.57
CA LEU A 279 -9.60 31.90 15.47
C LEU A 279 -8.82 33.18 15.08
N PRO A 280 -8.94 33.67 13.84
CA PRO A 280 -8.44 34.99 13.48
C PRO A 280 -9.01 36.09 14.37
N ALA A 281 -8.26 37.19 14.51
CA ALA A 281 -8.70 38.34 15.30
C ALA A 281 -10.08 38.86 14.84
N ALA A 282 -10.90 39.31 15.79
CA ALA A 282 -12.28 39.77 15.60
C ALA A 282 -13.32 38.69 15.20
N ILE A 283 -12.94 37.41 15.16
CA ILE A 283 -13.88 36.31 14.93
C ILE A 283 -14.12 35.56 16.24
N THR A 284 -15.38 35.45 16.62
CA THR A 284 -15.80 34.69 17.81
C THR A 284 -16.91 33.73 17.42
N LEU A 285 -16.84 32.51 17.95
CA LEU A 285 -17.89 31.52 17.85
C LEU A 285 -18.33 31.15 19.27
N PRO A 286 -19.63 31.24 19.61
CA PRO A 286 -20.12 30.95 20.96
C PRO A 286 -19.83 29.50 21.38
N ARG A 287 -19.88 28.57 20.42
CA ARG A 287 -19.54 27.16 20.57
C ARG A 287 -18.59 26.74 19.46
N GLN A 288 -17.58 25.96 19.81
CA GLN A 288 -16.63 25.39 18.85
C GLN A 288 -16.52 23.88 19.08
N PHE A 289 -16.41 23.13 18.01
CA PHE A 289 -16.17 21.69 18.05
C PHE A 289 -14.91 21.35 17.28
N LEU A 290 -13.98 20.70 17.99
CA LEU A 290 -12.70 20.25 17.46
C LEU A 290 -12.61 18.74 17.65
N ARG A 291 -11.89 18.09 16.74
CA ARG A 291 -11.52 16.68 16.90
C ARG A 291 -10.02 16.53 16.85
N ALA A 292 -9.45 15.98 17.91
CA ALA A 292 -8.06 15.62 17.99
C ALA A 292 -7.90 14.12 17.73
N PHE A 293 -6.90 13.75 16.93
CA PHE A 293 -6.43 12.40 16.82
C PHE A 293 -5.37 12.10 17.88
N ALA A 294 -5.45 10.90 18.43
CA ALA A 294 -4.45 10.30 19.30
C ALA A 294 -4.04 8.94 18.76
N THR A 295 -2.74 8.65 18.78
CA THR A 295 -2.19 7.41 18.25
C THR A 295 -1.02 6.94 19.09
N ASP A 296 -1.12 5.72 19.62
CA ASP A 296 0.01 4.97 20.17
C ASP A 296 0.72 4.27 19.02
N LEU A 297 1.94 4.72 18.69
CA LEU A 297 2.69 4.26 17.53
C LEU A 297 3.02 2.76 17.60
N ASP A 298 3.30 2.21 18.78
CA ASP A 298 3.66 0.79 18.92
C ASP A 298 2.45 -0.09 18.63
N TRP A 299 1.30 0.23 19.23
CA TRP A 299 0.03 -0.45 18.93
C TRP A 299 -0.35 -0.28 17.45
N HIS A 300 -0.20 0.94 16.93
CA HIS A 300 -0.61 1.26 15.57
C HIS A 300 0.30 0.63 14.49
N ILE A 301 1.56 0.37 14.78
CA ILE A 301 2.48 -0.17 13.76
C ILE A 301 2.73 -1.66 13.95
N LEU A 302 2.90 -2.13 15.19
CA LEU A 302 3.27 -3.52 15.47
C LEU A 302 2.07 -4.43 15.78
N GLY A 303 0.93 -3.84 16.16
CA GLY A 303 -0.24 -4.58 16.60
C GLY A 303 -0.15 -5.05 18.05
N ASN A 304 -0.97 -6.05 18.42
CA ASN A 304 -0.95 -6.61 19.76
C ASN A 304 0.25 -7.53 19.96
N ARG A 305 1.33 -6.97 20.53
CA ARG A 305 2.54 -7.73 20.90
C ARG A 305 2.50 -8.21 22.37
N SER A 306 1.34 -8.20 23.03
CA SER A 306 1.20 -8.80 24.37
C SER A 306 0.82 -10.28 24.25
N THR A 307 0.91 -11.00 25.37
CA THR A 307 0.47 -12.41 25.48
C THR A 307 -1.02 -12.55 25.81
N GLY A 308 -1.75 -11.44 25.92
CA GLY A 308 -3.19 -11.42 26.19
C GLY A 308 -4.00 -10.73 25.07
N VAL A 309 -5.31 -10.97 25.03
CA VAL A 309 -6.20 -10.25 24.10
C VAL A 309 -6.36 -8.81 24.57
N GLN A 310 -6.13 -7.84 23.69
CA GLN A 310 -6.33 -6.42 23.98
C GLN A 310 -7.25 -5.78 22.95
N ARG A 311 -8.28 -5.04 23.40
CA ARG A 311 -9.29 -4.39 22.52
C ARG A 311 -9.92 -5.36 21.49
N GLY A 312 -10.04 -6.64 21.83
CA GLY A 312 -10.55 -7.69 20.94
C GLY A 312 -9.56 -8.18 19.86
N VAL A 313 -8.30 -7.71 19.91
CA VAL A 313 -7.22 -8.14 19.03
C VAL A 313 -6.48 -9.31 19.69
N PRO A 314 -6.37 -10.47 19.01
CA PRO A 314 -5.64 -11.64 19.52
C PRO A 314 -4.19 -11.33 19.93
N ALA A 315 -3.66 -12.12 20.87
CA ALA A 315 -2.27 -12.05 21.33
C ALA A 315 -1.29 -12.60 20.28
N GLU A 316 -0.01 -12.23 20.40
CA GLU A 316 1.06 -12.92 19.66
C GLU A 316 1.42 -14.27 20.29
N ASP A 317 2.28 -15.05 19.63
CA ASP A 317 2.71 -16.37 20.10
C ASP A 317 3.70 -16.36 21.29
N GLY A 318 4.22 -15.19 21.67
CA GLY A 318 5.15 -15.01 22.78
C GLY A 318 6.54 -15.60 22.54
N LYS A 319 6.88 -15.98 21.31
CA LYS A 319 8.16 -16.62 20.98
C LYS A 319 9.32 -15.64 20.85
N MET A 320 9.05 -14.42 20.41
CA MET A 320 10.06 -13.36 20.29
C MET A 320 10.12 -12.51 21.56
N PRO A 321 11.28 -12.44 22.26
CA PRO A 321 11.44 -11.57 23.42
C PRO A 321 11.12 -10.10 23.13
N ALA A 322 10.55 -9.40 24.11
CA ALA A 322 10.04 -8.04 23.94
C ALA A 322 11.12 -7.03 23.49
N ASP A 323 12.35 -7.17 23.97
CA ASP A 323 13.51 -6.35 23.63
C ASP A 323 14.02 -6.58 22.19
N LEU A 324 13.70 -7.74 21.61
CA LEU A 324 14.14 -8.14 20.28
C LEU A 324 13.10 -7.90 19.19
N ARG A 325 11.90 -7.43 19.53
CA ARG A 325 10.83 -7.12 18.56
C ARG A 325 11.22 -6.00 17.58
N PRO A 326 10.55 -5.90 16.41
CA PRO A 326 10.77 -4.78 15.50
C PRO A 326 10.62 -3.43 16.21
N LYS A 327 11.52 -2.49 15.92
CA LYS A 327 11.47 -1.14 16.50
C LYS A 327 10.63 -0.22 15.63
N VAL A 328 9.72 0.53 16.25
CA VAL A 328 9.04 1.63 15.58
C VAL A 328 9.99 2.82 15.47
N ARG A 329 10.16 3.33 14.25
CA ARG A 329 10.95 4.52 13.93
C ARG A 329 10.00 5.65 13.62
N ASP A 330 10.08 6.73 14.38
CA ASP A 330 9.31 7.95 14.16
C ASP A 330 10.19 9.07 13.58
N GLY A 331 9.57 10.05 12.92
CA GLY A 331 10.27 11.18 12.33
C GLY A 331 11.07 10.81 11.07
N VAL A 332 10.78 9.66 10.46
CA VAL A 332 11.45 9.18 9.25
C VAL A 332 10.71 9.61 8.00
N THR A 333 11.39 9.60 6.86
CA THR A 333 10.73 9.77 5.56
C THR A 333 10.35 8.41 5.01
N ILE A 334 9.05 8.23 4.75
CA ILE A 334 8.52 7.10 3.99
C ILE A 334 7.84 7.67 2.75
N ASP A 335 8.26 7.21 1.57
CA ASP A 335 7.66 7.58 0.28
C ASP A 335 7.23 6.31 -0.47
N TYR A 336 6.07 6.36 -1.12
CA TYR A 336 5.52 5.20 -1.82
C TYR A 336 5.68 5.36 -3.34
N LEU A 337 6.09 4.28 -4.00
CA LEU A 337 6.29 4.23 -5.45
C LEU A 337 5.26 3.28 -6.05
N ALA A 338 4.51 3.75 -7.06
CA ALA A 338 3.34 3.05 -7.59
C ALA A 338 3.62 2.17 -8.83
N ASP A 339 4.84 2.23 -9.36
CA ASP A 339 5.29 1.49 -10.52
C ASP A 339 6.80 1.18 -10.48
N GLY A 340 7.24 0.45 -11.51
CA GLY A 340 8.60 -0.04 -11.63
C GLY A 340 9.64 0.98 -12.12
N PRO A 341 9.34 1.89 -13.06
CA PRO A 341 10.25 2.97 -13.41
C PRO A 341 10.63 3.86 -12.21
N ASP A 342 9.66 4.27 -11.39
CA ASP A 342 9.97 5.08 -10.19
C ASP A 342 10.80 4.30 -9.17
N LEU A 343 10.48 3.02 -8.96
CA LEU A 343 11.27 2.10 -8.13
C LEU A 343 12.75 2.05 -8.58
N LEU A 344 12.98 1.85 -9.88
CA LEU A 344 14.33 1.72 -10.43
C LEU A 344 15.09 3.05 -10.44
N ALA A 345 14.41 4.15 -10.74
CA ALA A 345 15.01 5.48 -10.68
C ALA A 345 15.49 5.78 -9.26
N GLU A 346 14.66 5.49 -8.26
CA GLU A 346 14.99 5.72 -6.87
C GLU A 346 16.11 4.80 -6.37
N SER A 347 16.10 3.53 -6.78
CA SER A 347 17.19 2.59 -6.50
C SER A 347 18.51 3.04 -7.13
N GLY A 348 18.47 3.54 -8.37
CA GLY A 348 19.63 4.11 -9.05
C GLY A 348 20.18 5.35 -8.34
N ARG A 349 19.31 6.24 -7.86
CA ARG A 349 19.70 7.40 -7.05
C ARG A 349 20.39 6.96 -5.76
N ILE A 350 19.86 5.95 -5.07
CA ILE A 350 20.41 5.43 -3.82
C ILE A 350 21.80 4.83 -4.02
N ILE A 351 22.02 4.05 -5.07
CA ILE A 351 23.35 3.52 -5.40
C ILE A 351 24.30 4.66 -5.80
N GLY A 352 23.81 5.63 -6.57
CA GLY A 352 24.58 6.80 -7.02
C GLY A 352 25.12 7.66 -5.87
N ARG A 353 24.51 7.61 -4.67
CA ARG A 353 25.00 8.33 -3.47
C ARG A 353 26.44 7.97 -3.10
N LEU A 354 26.93 6.80 -3.49
CA LEU A 354 28.28 6.32 -3.16
C LEU A 354 29.38 7.10 -3.88
N ALA A 355 29.08 7.71 -5.02
CA ALA A 355 30.07 8.40 -5.83
C ALA A 355 30.59 9.65 -5.10
N GLY A 356 31.82 9.58 -4.59
CA GLY A 356 32.44 10.68 -3.84
C GLY A 356 31.90 10.86 -2.41
N ALA A 357 31.24 9.85 -1.85
CA ALA A 357 30.71 9.91 -0.49
C ALA A 357 31.83 9.88 0.56
N ASP A 358 31.70 10.74 1.56
CA ASP A 358 32.52 10.71 2.77
C ASP A 358 32.12 9.55 3.71
N GLY A 359 33.02 9.18 4.63
CA GLY A 359 32.68 8.37 5.81
C GLY A 359 32.44 6.87 5.58
N SER A 360 33.36 6.15 4.93
CA SER A 360 33.30 4.68 4.75
C SER A 360 31.91 4.16 4.37
N PRO A 361 31.39 4.58 3.20
CA PRO A 361 30.01 4.31 2.82
C PRO A 361 29.74 2.82 2.63
N LEU A 362 28.48 2.41 2.83
CA LEU A 362 28.02 1.04 2.68
C LEU A 362 26.87 0.96 1.69
N VAL A 363 26.76 -0.17 0.99
CA VAL A 363 25.67 -0.47 0.06
C VAL A 363 25.34 -1.96 0.10
N PHE A 364 24.06 -2.29 -0.01
CA PHE A 364 23.59 -3.67 -0.14
C PHE A 364 22.48 -3.76 -1.18
N ALA A 365 22.48 -4.86 -1.94
CA ALA A 365 21.43 -5.18 -2.89
C ALA A 365 20.94 -6.61 -2.68
N VAL A 366 19.66 -6.76 -2.40
CA VAL A 366 18.98 -8.05 -2.25
C VAL A 366 17.86 -8.08 -3.29
N ALA A 367 17.72 -9.17 -4.02
CA ALA A 367 16.54 -9.40 -4.86
C ALA A 367 16.40 -10.90 -5.12
N PRO A 368 15.20 -11.42 -5.47
CA PRO A 368 15.08 -12.81 -5.90
C PRO A 368 15.99 -13.11 -7.11
N GLN A 369 16.15 -12.13 -7.99
CA GLN A 369 17.03 -12.18 -9.15
C GLN A 369 17.66 -10.80 -9.40
N ILE A 370 18.97 -10.79 -9.68
CA ILE A 370 19.74 -9.62 -10.13
C ILE A 370 20.31 -9.91 -11.51
N ALA A 371 19.80 -9.21 -12.53
CA ALA A 371 20.31 -9.27 -13.90
C ALA A 371 21.26 -8.11 -14.17
N ALA A 372 22.28 -8.34 -14.98
CA ALA A 372 23.17 -7.30 -15.48
C ALA A 372 22.51 -6.46 -16.60
N GLY A 373 23.00 -5.24 -16.80
CA GLY A 373 22.58 -4.37 -17.90
C GLY A 373 21.14 -3.86 -17.75
N VAL A 374 20.68 -3.68 -16.51
CA VAL A 374 19.37 -3.10 -16.20
C VAL A 374 19.51 -1.57 -16.17
N GLY A 375 19.22 -0.94 -17.31
CA GLY A 375 19.25 0.51 -17.40
C GLY A 375 18.09 1.15 -16.62
N VAL A 376 18.38 2.10 -15.73
CA VAL A 376 17.39 2.81 -14.88
C VAL A 376 17.00 4.18 -15.47
N PRO A 377 15.78 4.70 -15.15
CA PRO A 377 15.42 6.09 -15.44
C PRO A 377 16.21 7.11 -14.59
N PRO A 378 16.32 8.37 -15.03
CA PRO A 378 17.17 9.38 -14.38
C PRO A 378 16.57 9.97 -13.09
N ALA A 379 15.25 9.94 -12.96
CA ALA A 379 14.51 10.45 -11.80
C ALA A 379 13.10 9.83 -11.78
N THR A 380 12.38 9.98 -10.67
CA THR A 380 10.99 9.53 -10.52
C THR A 380 10.00 10.47 -11.23
N SER A 381 8.71 10.11 -11.21
CA SER A 381 7.61 10.90 -11.77
C SER A 381 7.78 11.16 -13.27
N ALA A 382 7.28 12.28 -13.79
CA ALA A 382 7.25 12.58 -15.22
C ALA A 382 8.62 12.45 -15.92
N ALA A 383 9.73 12.75 -15.24
CA ALA A 383 11.07 12.68 -15.81
C ALA A 383 11.57 11.25 -16.08
N GLY A 384 11.08 10.26 -15.33
CA GLY A 384 11.38 8.83 -15.52
C GLY A 384 10.40 8.11 -16.44
N HIS A 385 9.35 8.81 -16.89
CA HIS A 385 8.20 8.22 -17.58
C HIS A 385 8.09 8.65 -19.03
N TRP A 386 7.37 7.86 -19.81
CA TRP A 386 6.91 8.29 -21.13
C TRP A 386 5.94 9.48 -20.99
N PRO A 387 6.03 10.53 -21.82
CA PRO A 387 6.88 10.70 -23.00
C PRO A 387 8.21 11.43 -22.77
N ALA A 388 8.69 11.65 -21.54
CA ALA A 388 9.94 12.36 -21.29
C ALA A 388 11.22 11.49 -21.41
N PHE A 389 11.13 10.18 -21.17
CA PHE A 389 12.25 9.22 -21.14
C PHE A 389 12.02 8.07 -22.16
N PRO A 390 13.03 7.38 -22.75
CA PRO A 390 14.49 7.38 -22.54
C PRO A 390 15.31 8.45 -23.30
N GLY A 391 14.65 9.37 -23.99
CA GLY A 391 15.31 10.45 -24.73
C GLY A 391 14.38 11.64 -24.86
N LEU A 392 14.88 12.76 -25.39
CA LEU A 392 14.16 14.03 -25.47
C LEU A 392 12.73 13.85 -26.01
N ASP A 393 11.77 14.47 -25.31
CA ASP A 393 10.41 14.55 -25.80
C ASP A 393 10.36 15.46 -27.03
N THR A 394 10.22 14.85 -28.20
CA THR A 394 10.12 15.56 -29.49
C THR A 394 8.74 16.20 -29.69
N ALA A 395 7.79 16.01 -28.77
CA ALA A 395 6.39 16.42 -28.85
C ALA A 395 5.68 15.99 -30.14
N THR A 396 6.25 15.03 -30.87
CA THR A 396 5.82 14.65 -32.22
C THR A 396 4.72 13.60 -32.14
N GLY A 397 3.64 13.83 -32.89
CA GLY A 397 2.53 12.89 -33.04
C GLY A 397 2.62 12.08 -34.34
N LEU A 398 1.74 11.09 -34.49
CA LEU A 398 1.59 10.39 -35.77
C LEU A 398 0.95 11.32 -36.81
N PRO A 399 1.44 11.35 -38.06
CA PRO A 399 0.84 12.15 -39.13
C PRO A 399 -0.57 11.65 -39.48
N ALA A 400 -1.37 12.55 -40.06
CA ALA A 400 -2.69 12.21 -40.59
C ALA A 400 -2.56 11.24 -41.77
N GLY A 401 -3.34 10.14 -41.76
CA GLY A 401 -3.32 9.08 -42.78
C GLY A 401 -2.87 7.70 -42.28
N SER A 402 -3.07 6.66 -43.12
CA SER A 402 -2.69 5.28 -42.83
C SER A 402 -1.26 4.98 -43.31
N ILE A 403 -0.27 5.39 -42.52
CA ILE A 403 1.10 4.88 -42.69
C ILE A 403 1.11 3.46 -42.12
N THR A 404 1.42 2.48 -42.95
CA THR A 404 1.78 1.14 -42.47
C THR A 404 3.30 1.08 -42.34
N PRO A 405 3.85 1.00 -41.11
CA PRO A 405 5.31 0.93 -40.92
C PRO A 405 5.92 -0.39 -41.42
N LEU A 406 5.09 -1.29 -41.96
CA LEU A 406 5.46 -2.63 -42.39
C LEU A 406 5.77 -2.73 -43.88
N THR A 407 5.49 -1.69 -44.68
CA THR A 407 5.87 -1.68 -46.09
C THR A 407 7.40 -1.70 -46.19
N GLY A 408 7.97 -2.82 -46.63
CA GLY A 408 9.43 -3.01 -46.69
C GLY A 408 10.08 -3.51 -45.39
N ALA A 409 9.30 -3.89 -44.37
CA ALA A 409 9.84 -4.50 -43.16
C ALA A 409 10.35 -5.92 -43.41
N THR A 410 11.40 -6.32 -42.69
CA THR A 410 12.05 -7.64 -42.82
C THR A 410 12.25 -8.30 -41.46
N ALA A 411 12.42 -9.63 -41.45
CA ALA A 411 12.78 -10.42 -40.27
C ALA A 411 13.92 -11.40 -40.62
N ALA A 412 14.90 -11.57 -39.72
CA ALA A 412 16.00 -12.49 -39.91
C ALA A 412 16.47 -13.11 -38.58
N TRP A 413 16.95 -14.35 -38.63
CA TRP A 413 17.53 -15.02 -37.46
C TRP A 413 18.80 -14.31 -36.98
N THR A 414 19.02 -14.24 -35.67
CA THR A 414 20.36 -13.97 -35.12
C THR A 414 21.22 -15.25 -35.15
N SER A 415 22.42 -15.19 -34.56
CA SER A 415 23.22 -16.40 -34.33
C SER A 415 22.46 -17.42 -33.45
N GLY A 416 21.70 -16.95 -32.47
CA GLY A 416 20.82 -17.75 -31.62
C GLY A 416 19.42 -17.97 -32.19
N VAL A 417 18.44 -18.17 -31.32
CA VAL A 417 17.01 -18.37 -31.68
C VAL A 417 16.19 -17.08 -31.62
N ASP A 418 16.85 -15.93 -31.54
CA ASP A 418 16.19 -14.62 -31.58
C ASP A 418 15.98 -14.15 -33.01
N VAL A 419 15.03 -13.25 -33.21
CA VAL A 419 14.70 -12.69 -34.53
C VAL A 419 14.87 -11.18 -34.50
N LEU A 420 15.63 -10.64 -35.44
CA LEU A 420 15.73 -9.21 -35.67
C LEU A 420 14.66 -8.78 -36.68
N VAL A 421 13.75 -7.91 -36.25
CA VAL A 421 12.78 -7.25 -37.14
C VAL A 421 13.28 -5.86 -37.48
N THR A 422 13.32 -5.50 -38.77
CA THR A 422 13.76 -4.18 -39.23
C THR A 422 12.60 -3.45 -39.90
N LEU A 423 12.24 -2.28 -39.37
CA LEU A 423 11.32 -1.35 -40.02
C LEU A 423 12.13 -0.34 -40.84
N PRO A 424 11.71 0.03 -42.07
CA PRO A 424 12.44 1.00 -42.89
C PRO A 424 12.62 2.36 -42.20
N ALA A 425 13.68 3.06 -42.59
CA ALA A 425 13.94 4.42 -42.13
C ALA A 425 12.76 5.34 -42.44
N ASP A 426 12.47 6.27 -41.51
CA ASP A 426 11.41 7.28 -41.63
C ASP A 426 9.99 6.73 -41.87
N SER A 427 9.78 5.42 -41.63
CA SER A 427 8.45 4.80 -41.67
C SER A 427 7.55 5.24 -40.49
N LEU A 428 8.15 5.83 -39.45
CA LEU A 428 7.50 6.38 -38.27
C LEU A 428 8.20 7.67 -37.82
N PRO A 429 7.51 8.58 -37.12
CA PRO A 429 8.12 9.80 -36.61
C PRO A 429 9.24 9.55 -35.58
N ASN A 430 10.22 10.44 -35.55
CA ASN A 430 11.33 10.40 -34.59
C ASN A 430 10.85 10.37 -33.13
N GLY A 431 11.47 9.51 -32.32
CA GLY A 431 11.14 9.34 -30.92
C GLY A 431 9.89 8.51 -30.65
N THR A 432 9.26 7.90 -31.66
CA THR A 432 8.11 7.00 -31.47
C THR A 432 8.56 5.69 -30.80
N SER A 433 7.82 5.21 -29.79
CA SER A 433 8.06 3.91 -29.19
C SER A 433 7.36 2.82 -30.00
N VAL A 434 8.07 1.73 -30.26
CA VAL A 434 7.52 0.55 -30.94
C VAL A 434 7.71 -0.69 -30.09
N ARG A 435 6.68 -1.55 -30.05
CA ARG A 435 6.74 -2.84 -29.36
C ARG A 435 6.07 -3.93 -30.20
N ILE A 436 6.81 -5.00 -30.44
CA ILE A 436 6.33 -6.23 -31.09
C ILE A 436 5.88 -7.19 -29.99
N TYR A 437 4.69 -7.77 -30.14
CA TYR A 437 4.21 -8.91 -29.37
C TYR A 437 4.11 -10.13 -30.30
N ALA A 438 5.03 -11.07 -30.18
CA ALA A 438 4.99 -12.31 -30.97
C ALA A 438 3.75 -13.14 -30.58
N GLN A 439 3.01 -13.64 -31.56
CA GLN A 439 1.87 -14.54 -31.34
C GLN A 439 2.37 -15.98 -31.35
N ARG A 440 2.18 -16.69 -30.23
CA ARG A 440 2.47 -18.12 -30.11
C ARG A 440 1.16 -18.89 -30.10
N PHE A 441 0.90 -19.63 -31.17
CA PHE A 441 -0.30 -20.48 -31.27
C PHE A 441 -0.12 -21.68 -30.34
N GLN A 442 -1.17 -21.97 -29.58
CA GLN A 442 -1.18 -23.12 -28.68
C GLN A 442 -2.15 -24.17 -29.19
N LEU A 443 -1.80 -25.44 -28.96
CA LEU A 443 -2.73 -26.54 -29.16
C LEU A 443 -3.89 -26.35 -28.17
N ILE A 444 -5.11 -26.35 -28.70
CA ILE A 444 -6.32 -26.29 -27.87
C ILE A 444 -6.71 -27.73 -27.54
N ASP A 445 -6.27 -28.20 -26.37
CA ASP A 445 -6.50 -29.59 -25.94
C ASP A 445 -7.98 -29.88 -25.62
N SER A 446 -8.78 -28.85 -25.34
CA SER A 446 -10.24 -28.97 -25.16
C SER A 446 -10.95 -27.64 -25.48
N ILE A 447 -12.21 -27.72 -25.92
CA ILE A 447 -13.05 -26.53 -26.14
C ILE A 447 -13.32 -25.87 -24.78
N GLY A 448 -12.71 -24.70 -24.53
CA GLY A 448 -12.78 -23.98 -23.26
C GLY A 448 -12.19 -22.56 -23.35
N GLU A 449 -11.75 -22.01 -22.22
CA GLU A 449 -11.20 -20.64 -22.12
C GLU A 449 -9.77 -20.47 -22.67
N ALA A 450 -9.15 -21.55 -23.16
CA ALA A 450 -7.78 -21.50 -23.68
C ALA A 450 -7.72 -20.62 -24.95
N PRO A 451 -6.91 -19.55 -24.97
CA PRO A 451 -6.82 -18.68 -26.13
C PRO A 451 -6.13 -19.41 -27.30
N SER A 452 -6.57 -19.16 -28.52
CA SER A 452 -5.95 -19.77 -29.73
C SER A 452 -4.49 -19.36 -29.92
N PHE A 453 -4.06 -18.25 -29.30
CA PHE A 453 -2.67 -17.84 -29.23
C PHE A 453 -2.39 -17.02 -27.97
N LEU A 454 -1.14 -17.06 -27.51
CA LEU A 454 -0.62 -16.14 -26.49
C LEU A 454 0.24 -15.06 -27.14
N ARG A 455 0.16 -13.85 -26.58
CA ARG A 455 1.13 -12.79 -26.90
C ARG A 455 2.36 -12.97 -26.02
N GLY A 456 3.52 -13.24 -26.62
CA GLY A 456 4.82 -13.28 -25.94
C GLY A 456 5.32 -11.89 -25.56
N ASP A 457 6.39 -11.85 -24.77
CA ASP A 457 6.96 -10.61 -24.23
C ASP A 457 7.54 -9.69 -25.31
N GLY A 458 8.11 -10.32 -26.35
CA GLY A 458 8.40 -9.69 -27.63
C GLY A 458 9.68 -8.86 -27.67
N GLY A 459 9.65 -7.74 -28.38
CA GLY A 459 10.80 -6.83 -28.57
C GLY A 459 10.35 -5.37 -28.62
N SER A 460 11.19 -4.43 -28.21
CA SER A 460 10.88 -2.99 -28.24
C SER A 460 12.06 -2.17 -28.77
N ALA A 461 11.76 -0.98 -29.31
CA ALA A 461 12.74 -0.01 -29.75
C ALA A 461 12.17 1.42 -29.74
N ILE A 462 13.05 2.41 -29.92
CA ILE A 462 12.69 3.81 -30.15
C ILE A 462 13.13 4.20 -31.56
N VAL A 463 12.24 4.81 -32.33
CA VAL A 463 12.50 5.26 -33.70
C VAL A 463 13.47 6.45 -33.70
N ALA A 464 14.49 6.41 -34.54
CA ALA A 464 15.43 7.51 -34.78
C ALA A 464 15.29 8.03 -36.23
N ALA A 465 15.27 9.34 -36.40
CA ALA A 465 15.17 9.98 -37.73
C ALA A 465 16.31 9.53 -38.68
N GLY A 466 15.96 9.24 -39.93
CA GLY A 466 16.91 8.82 -40.98
C GLY A 466 17.52 7.43 -40.79
N GLN A 467 17.08 6.66 -39.79
CA GLN A 467 17.61 5.32 -39.48
C GLN A 467 16.52 4.26 -39.52
N ALA A 468 16.86 3.07 -40.01
CA ALA A 468 15.98 1.92 -39.90
C ALA A 468 15.81 1.52 -38.43
N THR A 469 14.58 1.19 -38.02
CA THR A 469 14.31 0.80 -36.63
C THR A 469 14.48 -0.71 -36.49
N GLN A 470 15.47 -1.12 -35.71
CA GLN A 470 15.78 -2.52 -35.46
C GLN A 470 15.21 -2.97 -34.11
N ILE A 471 14.44 -4.06 -34.12
CA ILE A 471 13.72 -4.59 -32.96
C ILE A 471 14.14 -6.04 -32.76
N LEU A 472 14.89 -6.31 -31.69
CA LEU A 472 15.26 -7.67 -31.31
C LEU A 472 14.10 -8.32 -30.57
N VAL A 473 13.57 -9.42 -31.12
CA VAL A 473 12.49 -10.21 -30.52
C VAL A 473 13.09 -11.51 -29.99
N ALA A 474 13.07 -11.66 -28.67
CA ALA A 474 13.67 -12.82 -28.00
C ALA A 474 12.84 -14.09 -28.21
N ASN A 475 13.47 -15.15 -28.73
CA ASN A 475 12.90 -16.47 -29.03
C ASN A 475 11.40 -16.45 -29.38
N PRO A 476 10.94 -15.75 -30.45
CA PRO A 476 9.52 -15.51 -30.68
C PRO A 476 8.73 -16.81 -30.91
N LEU A 477 9.39 -17.84 -31.45
CA LEU A 477 8.78 -19.14 -31.77
C LEU A 477 8.83 -20.13 -30.60
N GLY A 478 9.47 -19.80 -29.48
CA GLY A 478 9.55 -20.68 -28.30
C GLY A 478 10.36 -21.96 -28.53
N ILE A 479 11.42 -21.87 -29.33
CA ILE A 479 12.29 -22.99 -29.71
C ILE A 479 13.08 -23.42 -28.47
N ALA A 480 13.07 -24.71 -28.12
CA ALA A 480 13.91 -25.22 -27.04
C ALA A 480 15.39 -25.17 -27.43
N ALA A 481 16.29 -25.18 -26.45
CA ALA A 481 17.73 -24.99 -26.69
C ALA A 481 18.35 -26.00 -27.69
N THR A 482 17.77 -27.18 -27.82
CA THR A 482 18.22 -28.26 -28.70
C THR A 482 17.42 -28.41 -30.00
N ASP A 483 16.31 -27.68 -30.14
CA ASP A 483 15.42 -27.83 -31.29
C ASP A 483 15.98 -27.09 -32.52
N PRO A 484 15.88 -27.68 -33.73
CA PRO A 484 16.33 -27.01 -34.94
C PRO A 484 15.43 -25.81 -35.28
N LYS A 485 16.02 -24.78 -35.90
CA LYS A 485 15.27 -23.63 -36.44
C LYS A 485 14.31 -24.12 -37.56
N PRO A 486 13.02 -23.74 -37.53
CA PRO A 486 12.08 -24.09 -38.60
C PRO A 486 12.53 -23.55 -39.97
N SER A 487 12.16 -24.26 -41.04
CA SER A 487 12.37 -23.81 -42.43
C SER A 487 11.23 -24.34 -43.33
N PRO A 488 10.37 -23.47 -43.91
CA PRO A 488 10.35 -22.02 -43.73
C PRO A 488 9.94 -21.62 -42.30
N ALA A 489 10.39 -20.46 -41.85
CA ALA A 489 10.00 -19.87 -40.56
C ALA A 489 9.24 -18.57 -40.78
N VAL A 490 8.13 -18.38 -40.06
CA VAL A 490 7.27 -17.20 -40.17
C VAL A 490 7.06 -16.61 -38.79
N LEU A 491 7.32 -15.32 -38.64
CA LEU A 491 6.98 -14.55 -37.44
C LEU A 491 5.55 -14.02 -37.58
N VAL A 492 4.66 -14.41 -36.68
CA VAL A 492 3.33 -13.80 -36.53
C VAL A 492 3.35 -12.88 -35.30
N PHE A 493 2.90 -11.64 -35.43
CA PHE A 493 3.00 -10.66 -34.35
C PHE A 493 1.96 -9.54 -34.40
N ASP A 494 1.80 -8.86 -33.27
CA ASP A 494 1.14 -7.56 -33.18
C ASP A 494 2.19 -6.46 -32.96
N LEU A 495 2.05 -5.33 -33.66
CA LEU A 495 2.93 -4.16 -33.49
C LEU A 495 2.16 -3.01 -32.84
N ALA A 496 2.56 -2.63 -31.63
CA ALA A 496 2.11 -1.42 -30.96
C ALA A 496 3.06 -0.25 -31.32
N VAL A 497 2.47 0.88 -31.73
CA VAL A 497 3.17 2.11 -32.09
C VAL A 497 2.62 3.24 -31.24
N THR A 498 3.46 3.83 -30.39
CA THR A 498 3.06 4.87 -29.44
C THR A 498 3.90 6.12 -29.66
N PRO A 499 3.33 7.19 -30.24
CA PRO A 499 4.03 8.45 -30.44
C PRO A 499 4.22 9.20 -29.11
N ARG A 500 5.10 10.21 -29.11
CA ARG A 500 5.27 11.10 -27.94
C ARG A 500 3.98 11.86 -27.63
N ARG A 501 3.26 12.27 -28.67
CA ARG A 501 1.96 12.95 -28.55
C ARG A 501 0.84 12.20 -29.28
N GLY A 502 -0.29 12.02 -28.61
CA GLY A 502 -1.50 11.42 -29.18
C GLY A 502 -1.68 9.93 -28.86
N ALA A 503 -2.69 9.33 -29.47
CA ALA A 503 -3.07 7.95 -29.20
C ALA A 503 -2.15 6.92 -29.88
N ARG A 504 -1.99 5.76 -29.24
CA ARG A 504 -1.29 4.62 -29.84
C ARG A 504 -2.04 4.06 -31.05
N ARG A 505 -1.31 3.41 -31.96
CA ARG A 505 -1.87 2.55 -33.02
C ARG A 505 -1.43 1.10 -32.83
N LEU A 506 -2.32 0.16 -33.14
CA LEU A 506 -2.06 -1.28 -33.06
C LEU A 506 -2.23 -1.91 -34.45
N PHE A 507 -1.18 -2.54 -34.95
CA PHE A 507 -1.20 -3.35 -36.17
C PHE A 507 -1.17 -4.82 -35.79
N ALA A 508 -2.35 -5.42 -35.64
CA ALA A 508 -2.49 -6.81 -35.20
C ALA A 508 -2.35 -7.82 -36.36
N ASN A 509 -1.97 -9.06 -36.02
CA ASN A 509 -1.87 -10.23 -36.90
C ASN A 509 -1.06 -9.97 -38.18
N ARG A 510 0.17 -9.49 -37.99
CA ARG A 510 1.14 -9.24 -39.07
C ARG A 510 2.07 -10.42 -39.22
N ARG A 511 2.58 -10.63 -40.43
CA ARG A 511 3.41 -11.78 -40.80
C ARG A 511 4.66 -11.30 -41.51
N LEU A 512 5.80 -11.87 -41.15
CA LEU A 512 7.07 -11.71 -41.83
C LEU A 512 7.76 -13.07 -41.96
N ASP A 513 8.23 -13.38 -43.15
CA ASP A 513 9.11 -14.55 -43.34
C ASP A 513 10.45 -14.26 -42.67
N ILE A 514 10.96 -15.23 -41.91
CA ILE A 514 12.23 -15.12 -41.21
C ILE A 514 13.34 -15.64 -42.14
N ALA A 515 14.14 -14.71 -42.65
CA ALA A 515 15.28 -15.02 -43.51
C ALA A 515 16.40 -15.76 -42.74
N ALA A 516 17.23 -16.50 -43.49
CA ALA A 516 18.43 -17.15 -42.95
C ALA A 516 19.39 -16.10 -42.37
N GLY A 517 19.89 -16.35 -41.16
CA GLY A 517 20.78 -15.45 -40.40
C GLY A 517 22.28 -15.72 -40.62
N PRO A 518 23.17 -15.13 -39.78
CA PRO A 518 22.85 -14.34 -38.60
C PRO A 518 22.78 -12.82 -38.89
N ALA A 519 21.66 -12.20 -38.55
CA ALA A 519 21.56 -10.75 -38.40
C ALA A 519 22.37 -10.29 -37.17
N ALA A 520 23.03 -9.13 -37.30
CA ALA A 520 23.76 -8.50 -36.19
C ALA A 520 22.80 -8.01 -35.10
N LEU A 521 23.19 -8.12 -33.83
CA LEU A 521 22.40 -7.61 -32.72
C LEU A 521 22.35 -6.06 -32.78
N PRO A 522 21.17 -5.44 -32.64
CA PRO A 522 21.05 -3.99 -32.65
C PRO A 522 21.59 -3.39 -31.34
N ALA A 523 21.93 -2.10 -31.37
CA ALA A 523 22.17 -1.34 -30.15
C ALA A 523 20.87 -1.32 -29.32
N ASP A 524 21.01 -1.43 -28.00
CA ASP A 524 19.88 -1.39 -27.08
C ASP A 524 19.53 0.06 -26.72
N PRO A 525 18.38 0.59 -27.18
CA PRO A 525 17.99 1.97 -26.90
C PRO A 525 17.59 2.20 -25.44
N PHE A 526 17.47 1.14 -24.63
CA PHE A 526 17.16 1.21 -23.21
C PHE A 526 18.38 0.94 -22.32
N ALA A 527 19.56 0.75 -22.92
CA ALA A 527 20.81 0.64 -22.19
C ALA A 527 21.19 2.00 -21.61
N THR A 528 20.99 2.18 -20.31
CA THR A 528 21.73 3.16 -19.50
C THR A 528 22.78 2.41 -18.69
N PRO A 529 23.85 3.07 -18.18
CA PRO A 529 24.80 2.42 -17.30
C PRO A 529 24.07 1.70 -16.16
N ASP A 530 24.36 0.42 -15.97
CA ASP A 530 23.74 -0.37 -14.91
C ASP A 530 24.29 0.06 -13.56
N PRO A 531 23.50 0.72 -12.69
CA PRO A 531 24.01 1.17 -11.40
C PRO A 531 24.41 -0.02 -10.51
N MET A 532 23.85 -1.22 -10.74
CA MET A 532 24.21 -2.42 -9.98
C MET A 532 25.68 -2.83 -10.16
N ALA A 533 26.32 -2.39 -11.25
CA ALA A 533 27.75 -2.64 -11.47
C ALA A 533 28.65 -1.96 -10.41
N MET A 534 28.14 -0.95 -9.69
CA MET A 534 28.85 -0.31 -8.56
C MET A 534 28.77 -1.10 -7.25
N VAL A 535 27.86 -2.08 -7.16
CA VAL A 535 27.65 -2.88 -5.95
C VAL A 535 28.50 -4.15 -6.06
N PRO A 536 29.49 -4.37 -5.17
CA PRO A 536 30.30 -5.58 -5.21
C PRO A 536 29.43 -6.84 -5.08
N PRO A 537 29.76 -7.96 -5.77
CA PRO A 537 29.01 -9.22 -5.64
C PRO A 537 28.88 -9.71 -4.19
N SER A 538 29.87 -9.49 -3.34
CA SER A 538 29.81 -9.76 -1.90
C SER A 538 28.72 -8.99 -1.15
N MET A 539 28.27 -7.85 -1.68
CA MET A 539 27.18 -7.05 -1.13
C MET A 539 25.83 -7.34 -1.79
N GLN A 540 25.78 -8.38 -2.62
CA GLN A 540 24.59 -8.81 -3.33
C GLN A 540 24.05 -10.13 -2.76
N SER A 541 22.73 -10.29 -2.74
CA SER A 541 22.07 -11.57 -2.48
C SER A 541 21.01 -11.87 -3.51
N ILE A 542 20.96 -13.13 -3.94
CA ILE A 542 19.95 -13.69 -4.85
C ILE A 542 19.24 -14.88 -4.20
N CYS A 543 18.06 -15.23 -4.72
CA CYS A 543 17.33 -16.42 -4.30
C CYS A 543 16.47 -16.97 -5.45
N PRO A 544 17.09 -17.49 -6.51
CA PRO A 544 16.33 -18.09 -7.60
C PRO A 544 15.58 -19.33 -7.10
N ALA A 545 14.26 -19.28 -7.24
CA ALA A 545 13.35 -20.35 -6.86
C ALA A 545 12.50 -20.79 -8.07
N PRO A 546 12.71 -22.01 -8.61
CA PRO A 546 11.96 -22.55 -9.75
C PRO A 546 10.45 -22.55 -9.58
N LEU A 547 9.98 -22.69 -8.34
CA LEU A 547 8.56 -22.60 -8.02
C LEU A 547 7.92 -21.29 -8.53
N PHE A 548 8.67 -20.19 -8.51
CA PHE A 548 8.24 -18.86 -8.93
C PHE A 548 8.71 -18.50 -10.36
N GLY A 549 9.11 -19.52 -11.14
CA GLY A 549 9.53 -19.37 -12.54
C GLY A 549 10.95 -18.86 -12.73
N MET A 550 11.81 -18.93 -11.71
CA MET A 550 13.22 -18.53 -11.78
C MET A 550 14.14 -19.74 -11.98
N THR A 551 15.17 -19.60 -12.82
CA THR A 551 16.16 -20.67 -13.05
C THR A 551 17.08 -20.82 -11.84
N ARG A 552 17.19 -22.03 -11.31
CA ARG A 552 18.10 -22.34 -10.20
C ARG A 552 19.56 -22.22 -10.66
N THR A 553 20.40 -21.68 -9.78
CA THR A 553 21.84 -21.47 -9.97
C THR A 553 22.71 -22.53 -9.28
N VAL A 554 22.14 -23.26 -8.31
CA VAL A 554 22.80 -24.33 -7.54
C VAL A 554 22.08 -25.66 -7.75
N SER A 555 22.81 -26.75 -7.99
CA SER A 555 22.24 -28.11 -8.02
C SER A 555 22.45 -28.80 -6.66
N PRO A 556 21.39 -29.11 -5.90
CA PRO A 556 21.52 -29.71 -4.56
C PRO A 556 21.94 -31.19 -4.64
N ALA A 557 22.59 -31.68 -3.58
CA ALA A 557 22.92 -33.10 -3.43
C ALA A 557 21.67 -33.95 -3.16
N THR A 558 21.66 -35.20 -3.64
CA THR A 558 20.53 -36.14 -3.49
C THR A 558 20.67 -37.00 -2.22
N GLY A 559 19.54 -37.46 -1.65
CA GLY A 559 19.52 -38.45 -0.56
C GLY A 559 19.70 -37.91 0.86
N LEU A 560 19.47 -36.61 1.05
CA LEU A 560 19.60 -35.94 2.35
C LEU A 560 18.41 -36.25 3.27
N SER A 561 18.68 -36.55 4.55
CA SER A 561 17.65 -36.89 5.55
C SER A 561 17.65 -35.98 6.80
N ASN A 562 18.71 -35.19 7.01
CA ASN A 562 18.79 -34.22 8.09
C ASN A 562 18.20 -32.87 7.64
N PRO A 563 17.27 -32.25 8.39
CA PRO A 563 16.65 -30.98 8.02
C PRO A 563 17.66 -29.85 7.72
N ILE A 564 18.77 -29.79 8.46
CA ILE A 564 19.79 -28.74 8.28
C ILE A 564 20.59 -28.97 7.01
N ASP A 565 20.97 -30.23 6.73
CA ASP A 565 21.69 -30.56 5.50
C ASP A 565 20.81 -30.31 4.27
N ILE A 566 19.50 -30.60 4.37
CA ILE A 566 18.50 -30.29 3.34
C ILE A 566 18.46 -28.79 3.04
N VAL A 567 18.39 -27.96 4.08
CA VAL A 567 18.29 -26.50 3.94
C VAL A 567 19.59 -25.89 3.42
N ARG A 568 20.74 -26.39 3.88
CA ARG A 568 22.07 -25.98 3.40
C ARG A 568 22.32 -26.35 1.95
N ALA A 569 21.81 -27.49 1.48
CA ALA A 569 22.00 -27.94 0.10
C ALA A 569 21.38 -27.02 -0.96
N LEU A 570 20.44 -26.15 -0.55
CA LEU A 570 19.84 -25.13 -1.40
C LEU A 570 20.49 -23.75 -1.25
N GLY A 571 21.44 -23.59 -0.33
CA GLY A 571 22.25 -22.38 -0.21
C GLY A 571 23.56 -22.49 -1.00
N SER A 572 24.13 -21.33 -1.29
CA SER A 572 25.49 -21.14 -1.76
C SER A 572 26.05 -19.89 -1.09
N GLU A 573 27.09 -20.07 -0.30
CA GLU A 573 27.85 -19.00 0.36
C GLU A 573 28.92 -18.38 -0.57
N SER A 574 28.71 -18.51 -1.89
CA SER A 574 29.46 -17.83 -2.94
C SER A 574 28.91 -16.41 -3.17
N GLU A 575 29.48 -15.66 -4.12
CA GLU A 575 29.09 -14.27 -4.39
C GLU A 575 28.46 -14.15 -5.79
N PRO A 576 27.22 -13.63 -5.93
CA PRO A 576 26.29 -13.20 -4.87
C PRO A 576 25.77 -14.33 -3.97
N ARG A 577 25.48 -14.01 -2.70
CA ARG A 577 25.05 -15.02 -1.71
C ARG A 577 23.64 -15.53 -1.96
N GLU A 578 23.50 -16.84 -1.93
CA GLU A 578 22.24 -17.57 -1.80
C GLU A 578 22.19 -18.22 -0.42
N GLY A 579 21.53 -17.63 0.56
CA GLY A 579 21.55 -18.26 1.89
C GLY A 579 20.73 -19.56 1.96
N PRO A 580 20.95 -20.37 3.01
CA PRO A 580 20.18 -21.58 3.28
C PRO A 580 18.66 -21.32 3.33
N ARG A 581 17.88 -22.21 2.71
CA ARG A 581 16.40 -22.14 2.65
C ARG A 581 15.74 -23.51 2.55
N HIS A 582 14.47 -23.62 2.92
CA HIS A 582 13.68 -24.85 2.74
C HIS A 582 13.42 -25.16 1.26
N PRO A 583 13.18 -26.42 0.89
CA PRO A 583 12.70 -26.75 -0.45
C PRO A 583 11.39 -26.01 -0.73
N THR A 584 11.23 -25.52 -1.97
CA THR A 584 10.08 -24.70 -2.42
C THR A 584 9.98 -23.29 -1.81
N MET A 585 10.83 -22.92 -0.85
CA MET A 585 10.85 -21.58 -0.23
C MET A 585 11.43 -20.54 -1.19
N GLY A 586 10.79 -19.37 -1.26
CA GLY A 586 11.34 -18.19 -1.91
C GLY A 586 11.83 -17.15 -0.90
N ARG A 587 12.78 -16.31 -1.31
CA ARG A 587 12.96 -14.97 -0.73
C ARG A 587 12.42 -13.99 -1.74
N LEU A 588 11.38 -13.26 -1.35
CA LEU A 588 10.54 -12.51 -2.29
C LEU A 588 10.82 -11.01 -2.24
N GLU A 589 11.55 -10.53 -1.22
CA GLU A 589 11.90 -9.13 -1.09
C GLU A 589 13.07 -8.72 -2.00
N SER A 590 12.98 -7.48 -2.48
CA SER A 590 14.08 -6.73 -3.06
C SER A 590 14.36 -5.51 -2.22
N ILE A 591 15.64 -5.32 -1.86
CA ILE A 591 16.13 -4.18 -1.10
C ILE A 591 17.35 -3.61 -1.81
N VAL A 592 17.32 -2.31 -2.08
CA VAL A 592 18.52 -1.54 -2.44
C VAL A 592 18.67 -0.46 -1.38
N VAL A 593 19.80 -0.46 -0.68
CA VAL A 593 20.03 0.45 0.45
C VAL A 593 21.48 0.90 0.49
N SER A 594 21.70 2.18 0.78
CA SER A 594 23.04 2.75 0.99
C SER A 594 23.10 3.63 2.24
N GLY A 595 24.28 3.66 2.85
CA GLY A 595 24.63 4.54 3.97
C GLY A 595 25.85 5.37 3.60
N VAL A 596 25.81 6.67 3.83
CA VAL A 596 26.94 7.58 3.59
C VAL A 596 27.20 8.45 4.81
N GLY A 597 28.43 8.96 4.97
CA GLY A 597 28.74 9.91 6.03
C GLY A 597 27.92 11.20 5.89
N SER A 598 27.50 11.77 7.02
CA SER A 598 26.76 13.03 7.04
C SER A 598 27.17 13.89 8.23
N PRO A 599 27.41 15.20 8.04
CA PRO A 599 27.70 16.13 9.13
C PRO A 599 26.45 16.41 10.00
N GLN A 600 25.28 15.91 9.62
CA GLN A 600 24.03 16.03 10.38
C GLN A 600 23.84 14.89 11.38
N LEU A 601 24.79 13.96 11.48
CA LEU A 601 24.76 12.83 12.39
C LEU A 601 25.98 12.87 13.32
N ASP A 602 25.76 12.57 14.59
CA ASP A 602 26.84 12.42 15.57
C ASP A 602 27.46 11.01 15.48
N THR A 603 26.64 10.01 15.16
CA THR A 603 27.06 8.61 14.96
C THR A 603 26.20 7.91 13.91
N GLY A 604 26.74 6.85 13.31
CA GLY A 604 26.10 6.08 12.24
C GLY A 604 26.17 6.77 10.87
N LEU A 605 25.57 6.12 9.87
CA LEU A 605 25.48 6.63 8.50
C LEU A 605 24.09 7.19 8.20
N ASP A 606 24.01 8.09 7.22
CA ASP A 606 22.75 8.53 6.65
C ASP A 606 22.20 7.44 5.70
N TRP A 607 21.25 6.66 6.19
CA TRP A 607 20.69 5.51 5.47
C TRP A 607 19.51 5.90 4.58
N ASP A 608 19.47 5.36 3.38
CA ASP A 608 18.37 5.51 2.41
C ASP A 608 18.19 4.19 1.66
N GLY A 609 16.96 3.69 1.58
CA GLY A 609 16.68 2.39 0.99
C GLY A 609 15.29 2.27 0.38
N VAL A 610 15.16 1.39 -0.60
CA VAL A 610 13.89 0.99 -1.23
C VAL A 610 13.63 -0.48 -0.97
N LEU A 611 12.40 -0.83 -0.58
CA LEU A 611 11.90 -2.18 -0.40
C LEU A 611 10.74 -2.45 -1.37
N SER A 612 10.75 -3.60 -2.05
CA SER A 612 9.70 -4.05 -2.96
C SER A 612 9.64 -5.58 -3.05
N GLY A 613 8.64 -6.13 -3.75
CA GLY A 613 8.65 -7.51 -4.26
C GLY A 613 9.14 -7.63 -5.71
N ALA A 614 9.69 -6.55 -6.29
CA ALA A 614 10.21 -6.55 -7.66
C ALA A 614 11.42 -7.48 -7.84
N HIS A 615 11.83 -7.75 -9.06
CA HIS A 615 13.15 -8.34 -9.36
C HIS A 615 14.07 -7.25 -9.92
N TRP A 616 15.38 -7.34 -9.77
CA TRP A 616 16.31 -6.44 -10.48
C TRP A 616 16.52 -6.93 -11.90
N THR A 617 15.54 -6.67 -12.76
CA THR A 617 15.53 -7.11 -14.17
C THR A 617 14.87 -6.06 -15.05
N ARG A 618 15.03 -6.19 -16.38
CA ARG A 618 14.36 -5.32 -17.35
C ARG A 618 12.84 -5.37 -17.29
N ALA A 619 12.26 -6.48 -16.81
CA ALA A 619 10.82 -6.63 -16.61
C ALA A 619 10.25 -5.60 -15.62
N THR A 620 11.07 -5.14 -14.67
CA THR A 620 10.70 -4.11 -13.70
C THR A 620 10.52 -2.76 -14.36
N ARG A 621 11.09 -2.51 -15.55
CA ARG A 621 10.74 -1.33 -16.36
C ARG A 621 9.42 -1.54 -17.08
N SER A 622 8.33 -1.47 -16.32
CA SER A 622 6.97 -1.64 -16.80
C SER A 622 6.07 -0.52 -16.29
N ALA A 623 5.48 0.24 -17.22
CA ALA A 623 4.48 1.27 -16.95
C ALA A 623 3.58 1.44 -18.18
N LEU A 624 2.40 2.07 -18.01
CA LEU A 624 1.46 2.31 -19.13
C LEU A 624 1.24 1.05 -19.99
N LEU A 625 1.06 -0.11 -19.34
CA LEU A 625 1.08 -1.44 -19.99
C LEU A 625 0.08 -1.55 -21.14
N ARG A 626 -1.05 -0.85 -20.99
CA ARG A 626 -2.12 -0.78 -21.98
C ARG A 626 -1.64 -0.15 -23.28
N ASP A 627 -0.74 0.81 -23.20
CA ASP A 627 -0.17 1.52 -24.34
C ASP A 627 1.07 0.87 -24.93
N GLY A 628 1.36 -0.36 -24.52
CA GLY A 628 2.45 -1.16 -25.05
C GLY A 628 3.77 -0.97 -24.30
N ASN A 629 3.73 -0.52 -23.04
CA ASN A 629 4.92 -0.19 -22.24
C ASN A 629 5.89 0.78 -22.96
N PRO A 630 5.39 1.94 -23.44
CA PRO A 630 6.19 2.85 -24.24
C PRO A 630 7.38 3.40 -23.45
N GLY A 631 8.52 3.58 -24.12
CA GLY A 631 9.75 4.08 -23.49
C GLY A 631 10.52 3.06 -22.66
N ASN A 632 10.08 1.80 -22.62
CA ASN A 632 10.65 0.75 -21.80
C ASN A 632 11.02 -0.51 -22.60
N PRO A 633 11.93 -1.35 -22.08
CA PRO A 633 12.25 -2.64 -22.68
C PRO A 633 11.02 -3.58 -22.72
N ALA A 634 11.02 -4.49 -23.68
CA ALA A 634 10.05 -5.57 -23.75
C ALA A 634 10.22 -6.54 -22.57
N GLY A 635 9.12 -7.14 -22.11
CA GLY A 635 9.10 -8.04 -20.96
C GLY A 635 7.67 -8.43 -20.56
N PRO A 636 7.50 -9.20 -19.47
CA PRO A 636 6.19 -9.42 -18.88
C PRO A 636 5.54 -8.07 -18.52
N ASP A 637 4.22 -8.02 -18.61
CA ASP A 637 3.47 -6.83 -18.20
C ASP A 637 3.32 -6.90 -16.67
N THR A 638 4.10 -6.10 -15.94
CA THR A 638 4.23 -6.23 -14.48
C THR A 638 3.78 -4.96 -13.78
N HIS A 639 2.86 -5.10 -12.83
CA HIS A 639 2.52 -4.07 -11.88
C HIS A 639 3.34 -4.26 -10.60
N LEU A 640 3.95 -3.18 -10.14
CA LEU A 640 4.81 -3.17 -8.97
C LEU A 640 4.38 -2.06 -8.03
N SER A 641 4.77 -2.20 -6.76
CA SER A 641 4.74 -1.16 -5.76
C SER A 641 5.99 -1.28 -4.91
N ALA A 642 6.44 -0.16 -4.35
CA ALA A 642 7.58 -0.13 -3.45
C ALA A 642 7.42 0.96 -2.40
N VAL A 643 8.26 0.86 -1.38
CA VAL A 643 8.36 1.83 -0.30
C VAL A 643 9.82 2.22 -0.12
N ARG A 644 10.09 3.53 -0.12
CA ARG A 644 11.38 4.11 0.24
C ARG A 644 11.36 4.49 1.71
N ALA A 645 12.45 4.25 2.42
CA ALA A 645 12.63 4.65 3.82
C ALA A 645 14.03 5.23 4.07
N THR A 646 14.11 6.26 4.91
CA THR A 646 15.37 6.93 5.27
C THR A 646 15.68 6.84 6.77
N GLY A 647 16.88 7.29 7.15
CA GLY A 647 17.32 7.44 8.54
C GLY A 647 17.28 6.12 9.30
N ALA A 648 16.72 6.13 10.52
CA ALA A 648 16.70 4.94 11.37
C ALA A 648 15.92 3.76 10.79
N LEU A 649 14.94 3.99 9.90
CA LEU A 649 14.22 2.90 9.21
C LEU A 649 15.03 2.37 8.02
N GLY A 650 15.77 3.25 7.31
CA GLY A 650 16.77 2.84 6.32
C GLY A 650 17.89 1.99 6.94
N TYR A 651 18.30 2.31 8.18
CA TYR A 651 19.24 1.49 8.96
C TYR A 651 18.70 0.09 9.24
N ASP A 652 17.42 -0.04 9.58
CA ASP A 652 16.81 -1.36 9.80
C ASP A 652 16.75 -2.17 8.48
N LEU A 653 16.52 -1.53 7.33
CA LEU A 653 16.64 -2.16 6.01
C LEU A 653 18.07 -2.64 5.75
N ALA A 654 19.09 -1.84 6.06
CA ALA A 654 20.49 -2.23 5.90
C ALA A 654 20.87 -3.43 6.78
N ARG A 655 20.40 -3.46 8.04
CA ARG A 655 20.56 -4.61 8.94
C ARG A 655 19.90 -5.88 8.40
N HIS A 656 18.74 -5.76 7.77
CA HIS A 656 18.12 -6.91 7.11
C HIS A 656 18.88 -7.34 5.85
N ALA A 657 19.29 -6.38 5.02
CA ALA A 657 19.99 -6.65 3.77
C ALA A 657 21.36 -7.31 3.99
N ILE A 658 22.14 -6.89 4.99
CA ILE A 658 23.45 -7.49 5.28
C ILE A 658 23.33 -8.96 5.71
N ARG A 659 22.29 -9.33 6.47
CA ARG A 659 22.04 -10.75 6.84
C ARG A 659 21.66 -11.62 5.63
N ARG A 660 21.11 -11.01 4.58
CA ARG A 660 20.87 -11.70 3.30
C ARG A 660 22.16 -11.84 2.51
N ALA A 661 22.94 -10.76 2.39
CA ALA A 661 24.15 -10.67 1.56
C ALA A 661 25.37 -11.40 2.14
N GLN A 662 25.45 -11.58 3.47
CA GLN A 662 26.60 -12.17 4.14
C GLN A 662 26.19 -13.36 5.02
N SER A 663 27.08 -14.35 5.14
CA SER A 663 26.98 -15.42 6.14
C SER A 663 27.07 -14.87 7.57
N LEU A 664 26.72 -15.65 8.60
CA LEU A 664 26.88 -15.21 9.99
C LEU A 664 28.36 -14.96 10.35
N LEU A 665 29.18 -15.99 10.13
CA LEU A 665 30.63 -15.98 10.34
C LEU A 665 31.35 -16.09 8.98
N PRO A 666 32.64 -15.75 8.90
CA PRO A 666 33.46 -16.06 7.72
C PRO A 666 33.43 -17.57 7.41
N LEU A 667 33.18 -17.95 6.15
CA LEU A 667 33.18 -19.35 5.70
C LEU A 667 34.25 -19.58 4.61
N PRO A 668 34.97 -20.72 4.61
CA PRO A 668 35.95 -21.03 3.56
C PRO A 668 35.24 -21.42 2.25
N GLY A 669 35.55 -20.76 1.12
CA GLY A 669 35.09 -21.19 -0.21
C GLY A 669 34.79 -20.13 -1.27
N GLY A 670 34.76 -18.83 -0.93
CA GLY A 670 34.58 -17.76 -1.93
C GLY A 670 35.81 -17.55 -2.81
N THR A 671 35.65 -17.56 -4.13
CA THR A 671 36.73 -17.23 -5.08
C THR A 671 36.89 -15.70 -5.18
N GLY A 672 37.67 -15.14 -4.26
CA GLY A 672 37.99 -13.70 -4.16
C GLY A 672 37.65 -13.17 -2.77
N ALA A 673 38.64 -12.56 -2.09
CA ALA A 673 38.54 -11.86 -0.80
C ALA A 673 37.37 -12.27 0.14
N THR A 674 37.51 -13.45 0.79
CA THR A 674 36.76 -13.94 1.96
C THR A 674 35.53 -13.12 2.41
N SER A 675 34.32 -13.66 2.21
CA SER A 675 33.11 -13.25 2.97
C SER A 675 33.47 -13.08 4.44
N LEU A 676 33.36 -11.85 4.95
CA LEU A 676 33.71 -11.50 6.34
C LEU A 676 32.63 -11.96 7.33
N GLY A 677 31.45 -12.29 6.82
CA GLY A 677 30.25 -12.52 7.62
C GLY A 677 29.67 -11.20 8.16
N TRP A 678 28.35 -11.19 8.39
CA TRP A 678 27.66 -9.97 8.81
C TRP A 678 28.06 -9.53 10.21
N VAL A 679 28.52 -10.43 11.09
CA VAL A 679 28.99 -10.08 12.44
C VAL A 679 30.21 -9.18 12.37
N ALA A 680 31.23 -9.56 11.61
CA ALA A 680 32.44 -8.76 11.45
C ALA A 680 32.14 -7.51 10.61
N MET A 681 31.44 -7.68 9.48
CA MET A 681 31.17 -6.57 8.57
C MET A 681 30.34 -5.46 9.22
N SER A 682 29.39 -5.82 10.10
CA SER A 682 28.59 -4.81 10.81
C SER A 682 29.17 -4.36 12.14
N GLY A 683 30.35 -4.83 12.57
CA GLY A 683 30.86 -4.55 13.92
C GLY A 683 31.37 -3.14 14.18
N GLY A 684 31.63 -2.36 13.13
CA GLY A 684 32.14 -0.99 13.21
C GLY A 684 31.06 0.09 13.45
N ASP A 685 31.52 1.33 13.68
CA ASP A 685 30.64 2.46 14.01
C ASP A 685 29.78 2.96 12.85
N ASN A 686 30.15 2.60 11.61
CA ASN A 686 29.34 2.84 10.42
C ASN A 686 28.00 2.10 10.45
N MET A 687 27.85 1.07 11.29
CA MET A 687 26.62 0.34 11.52
C MET A 687 26.00 0.64 12.90
N ASN A 688 26.35 1.77 13.51
CA ASN A 688 25.60 2.29 14.66
C ASN A 688 24.24 2.84 14.19
N PRO A 689 23.18 2.73 15.02
CA PRO A 689 21.92 3.41 14.75
C PRO A 689 22.18 4.91 14.52
N PRO A 690 21.62 5.51 13.45
CA PRO A 690 21.87 6.92 13.16
C PRO A 690 21.36 7.81 14.28
N ALA A 691 22.23 8.67 14.81
CA ALA A 691 21.92 9.63 15.85
C ALA A 691 21.98 11.06 15.29
N PRO A 692 20.85 11.76 15.14
CA PRO A 692 20.80 13.15 14.72
C PRO A 692 21.70 14.07 15.57
N ASN A 693 22.50 14.90 14.89
CA ASN A 693 23.26 15.95 15.55
C ASN A 693 22.30 16.98 16.15
N SER A 694 22.44 17.29 17.44
CA SER A 694 21.53 18.21 18.13
C SER A 694 21.59 19.66 17.66
N ALA A 695 22.72 20.13 17.12
CA ALA A 695 22.92 21.48 16.62
C ALA A 695 22.52 21.65 15.14
N ASN A 696 22.61 20.58 14.34
CA ASN A 696 22.27 20.57 12.92
C ASN A 696 21.63 19.21 12.51
N PRO A 697 20.41 18.90 13.00
CA PRO A 697 19.78 17.62 12.70
C PRO A 697 19.32 17.57 11.24
N PRO A 698 19.20 16.37 10.64
CA PRO A 698 18.52 16.20 9.37
C PRO A 698 17.05 16.62 9.50
N ALA A 699 16.45 17.02 8.38
CA ALA A 699 15.03 17.37 8.36
C ALA A 699 14.18 16.15 8.77
N ALA A 700 13.34 16.32 9.80
CA ALA A 700 12.46 15.26 10.27
C ALA A 700 11.36 14.98 9.24
N GLY A 701 11.15 13.70 8.91
CA GLY A 701 10.04 13.27 8.08
C GLY A 701 8.72 13.22 8.86
N SER A 702 7.60 13.15 8.13
CA SER A 702 6.25 13.05 8.71
C SER A 702 5.84 11.63 9.07
N SER A 703 6.64 10.61 8.75
CA SER A 703 6.20 9.22 8.83
C SER A 703 6.77 8.50 10.05
N ALA A 704 6.03 7.48 10.48
CA ALA A 704 6.49 6.47 11.41
C ALA A 704 6.33 5.08 10.76
N GLY A 705 7.24 4.15 11.06
CA GLY A 705 7.15 2.80 10.53
C GLY A 705 8.06 1.80 11.22
N ALA A 706 7.86 0.53 10.91
CA ALA A 706 8.71 -0.56 11.37
C ALA A 706 8.96 -1.54 10.22
N LEU A 707 10.20 -2.05 10.15
CA LEU A 707 10.55 -3.15 9.26
C LEU A 707 10.08 -4.46 9.89
N LEU A 708 9.18 -5.16 9.20
CA LEU A 708 8.61 -6.43 9.61
C LEU A 708 9.22 -7.55 8.77
N GLN A 709 9.58 -8.65 9.42
CA GLN A 709 10.19 -9.81 8.78
C GLN A 709 9.27 -11.03 8.92
N SER A 710 9.11 -11.78 7.83
CA SER A 710 8.52 -13.11 7.82
C SER A 710 9.54 -14.11 7.28
N VAL A 711 9.73 -15.22 7.99
CA VAL A 711 10.68 -16.27 7.63
C VAL A 711 10.36 -17.57 8.38
N ALA A 712 10.58 -18.72 7.75
CA ALA A 712 10.51 -20.03 8.41
C ALA A 712 11.62 -20.21 9.45
N ALA A 713 11.37 -21.07 10.45
CA ALA A 713 12.42 -21.62 11.30
C ALA A 713 13.41 -22.44 10.46
N ILE A 714 14.66 -22.54 10.92
CA ILE A 714 15.77 -23.30 10.31
C ILE A 714 16.16 -22.76 8.92
N ALA A 715 15.79 -21.55 8.56
CA ALA A 715 16.27 -20.87 7.35
C ALA A 715 17.33 -19.81 7.69
N GLU A 716 18.06 -19.32 6.69
CA GLU A 716 19.12 -18.29 6.78
C GLU A 716 20.38 -18.70 7.54
N THR A 717 20.21 -19.07 8.79
CA THR A 717 21.27 -19.42 9.74
C THR A 717 20.87 -20.69 10.51
N PRO A 718 20.64 -21.82 9.82
CA PRO A 718 20.07 -23.04 10.42
C PRO A 718 20.85 -23.54 11.65
N GLU A 719 22.10 -23.14 11.81
CA GLU A 719 22.99 -23.63 12.86
C GLU A 719 22.68 -23.07 14.23
N LEU A 720 22.10 -21.88 14.30
CA LEU A 720 21.63 -21.35 15.58
C LEU A 720 20.48 -22.19 16.16
N SER A 721 19.75 -22.92 15.32
CA SER A 721 18.71 -23.85 15.78
C SER A 721 19.26 -25.11 16.48
N LEU A 722 20.56 -25.39 16.36
CA LEU A 722 21.24 -26.51 17.04
C LEU A 722 21.64 -26.19 18.49
N LEU A 723 21.64 -24.93 18.88
CA LEU A 723 22.03 -24.55 20.24
C LEU A 723 21.05 -25.14 21.26
N PRO A 724 21.52 -25.68 22.40
CA PRO A 724 20.67 -26.32 23.38
C PRO A 724 19.68 -25.32 24.00
N ALA A 725 18.51 -25.81 24.42
CA ALA A 725 17.56 -24.98 25.16
C ALA A 725 18.18 -24.43 26.45
N GLY A 726 17.87 -23.18 26.80
CA GLY A 726 18.46 -22.52 27.98
C GLY A 726 19.93 -22.11 27.79
N ASN A 727 20.43 -22.07 26.55
CA ASN A 727 21.71 -21.43 26.26
C ASN A 727 21.66 -19.92 26.60
N PRO A 728 22.81 -19.25 26.74
CA PRO A 728 22.85 -17.86 27.19
C PRO A 728 22.11 -16.85 26.27
N LEU A 729 21.88 -17.17 24.99
CA LEU A 729 21.09 -16.32 24.09
C LEU A 729 19.58 -16.34 24.45
N ASP A 730 19.11 -17.42 25.08
CA ASP A 730 17.73 -17.70 25.51
C ASP A 730 17.44 -17.11 26.91
N THR A 731 18.42 -17.09 27.81
CA THR A 731 18.22 -16.77 29.25
C THR A 731 18.32 -15.29 29.61
N GLY A 732 18.73 -14.42 28.68
CA GLY A 732 18.90 -12.97 28.93
C GLY A 732 19.98 -12.62 29.96
N THR A 733 20.77 -13.60 30.40
CA THR A 733 21.93 -13.40 31.28
C THR A 733 23.06 -12.73 30.51
N ALA A 734 23.85 -11.89 31.18
CA ALA A 734 25.01 -11.24 30.56
C ALA A 734 25.95 -12.30 29.94
N ILE A 735 26.21 -12.16 28.64
CA ILE A 735 27.13 -13.02 27.89
C ILE A 735 28.21 -12.15 27.24
N SER A 736 29.45 -12.64 27.22
CA SER A 736 30.52 -11.96 26.48
C SER A 736 30.46 -12.27 24.98
N PHE A 737 30.83 -11.32 24.14
CA PHE A 737 30.85 -11.53 22.69
C PHE A 737 31.73 -12.70 22.26
N GLY A 738 32.91 -12.86 22.89
CA GLY A 738 33.81 -13.98 22.62
C GLY A 738 33.16 -15.34 22.91
N GLN A 739 32.43 -15.46 24.02
CA GLN A 739 31.70 -16.68 24.36
C GLN A 739 30.61 -17.01 23.33
N VAL A 740 29.83 -16.01 22.88
CA VAL A 740 28.79 -16.22 21.85
C VAL A 740 29.38 -16.82 20.57
N ILE A 741 30.48 -16.22 20.09
CA ILE A 741 31.06 -16.62 18.81
C ILE A 741 31.72 -18.00 18.90
N ASP A 742 32.36 -18.33 20.01
CA ASP A 742 32.93 -19.66 20.23
C ASP A 742 31.87 -20.75 20.35
N ASP A 743 30.74 -20.47 21.03
CA ASP A 743 29.61 -21.40 21.12
C ASP A 743 29.02 -21.69 19.71
N ILE A 744 28.92 -20.65 18.87
CA ILE A 744 28.48 -20.79 17.46
C ILE A 744 29.51 -21.56 16.64
N ALA A 745 30.80 -21.23 16.75
CA ALA A 745 31.86 -21.95 16.05
C ALA A 745 31.86 -23.44 16.42
N ALA A 746 31.69 -23.77 17.70
CA ALA A 746 31.53 -25.14 18.17
C ALA A 746 30.31 -25.84 17.56
N ALA A 747 29.16 -25.15 17.47
CA ALA A 747 27.97 -25.68 16.80
C ALA A 747 28.17 -25.92 15.28
N LEU A 748 29.06 -25.14 14.66
CA LEU A 748 29.47 -25.30 13.26
C LEU A 748 30.57 -26.36 13.06
N GLY A 749 31.12 -26.95 14.13
CA GLY A 749 32.29 -27.82 14.04
C GLY A 749 33.57 -27.09 13.62
N LEU A 750 33.61 -25.76 13.81
CA LEU A 750 34.76 -24.90 13.54
C LEU A 750 35.61 -24.74 14.81
N PRO A 751 36.93 -24.50 14.67
CA PRO A 751 37.76 -24.15 15.81
C PRO A 751 37.27 -22.84 16.46
N PRO A 752 37.50 -22.63 17.78
CA PRO A 752 37.23 -21.36 18.43
C PRO A 752 37.87 -20.20 17.66
N VAL A 753 37.14 -19.10 17.52
CA VAL A 753 37.60 -17.90 16.79
C VAL A 753 37.61 -16.66 17.67
N SER A 754 37.34 -16.80 18.98
CA SER A 754 37.51 -15.71 19.95
C SER A 754 38.92 -15.13 19.88
N GLY A 755 39.00 -13.79 19.91
CA GLY A 755 40.25 -13.05 19.72
C GLY A 755 40.67 -12.83 18.26
N SER A 756 40.03 -13.49 17.28
CA SER A 756 40.27 -13.25 15.84
C SER A 756 39.29 -12.23 15.23
N ILE A 757 38.18 -11.96 15.91
CA ILE A 757 37.16 -10.97 15.52
C ILE A 757 37.19 -9.84 16.56
N ASP A 758 37.76 -8.70 16.18
CA ASP A 758 37.76 -7.48 16.98
C ASP A 758 36.67 -6.52 16.49
N VAL A 759 35.78 -6.09 17.39
CA VAL A 759 34.61 -5.26 17.07
C VAL A 759 34.35 -4.26 18.19
N ALA A 760 33.98 -3.04 17.82
CA ALA A 760 33.71 -1.96 18.76
C ALA A 760 32.33 -2.09 19.45
N ASN A 761 31.32 -2.63 18.75
CA ASN A 761 29.91 -2.58 19.15
C ASN A 761 29.36 -3.94 19.61
N GLN A 762 30.04 -4.58 20.57
CA GLN A 762 29.74 -5.96 21.03
C GLN A 762 28.30 -6.16 21.51
N ASP A 763 27.77 -5.30 22.39
CA ASP A 763 26.41 -5.44 22.94
C ASP A 763 25.32 -5.39 21.86
N ARG A 764 25.50 -4.53 20.86
CA ARG A 764 24.60 -4.45 19.71
C ARG A 764 24.63 -5.76 18.93
N LEU A 765 25.82 -6.28 18.62
CA LEU A 765 25.99 -7.54 17.89
C LEU A 765 25.41 -8.74 18.66
N ILE A 766 25.58 -8.79 19.98
CA ILE A 766 24.97 -9.82 20.82
C ILE A 766 23.45 -9.81 20.64
N ASN A 767 22.80 -8.64 20.66
CA ASN A 767 21.36 -8.54 20.42
C ASN A 767 20.95 -8.94 18.99
N GLU A 768 21.77 -8.67 17.97
CA GLU A 768 21.52 -9.18 16.61
C GLU A 768 21.55 -10.71 16.57
N ILE A 769 22.58 -11.31 17.17
CA ILE A 769 22.74 -12.78 17.21
C ILE A 769 21.60 -13.41 18.00
N ARG A 770 21.19 -12.80 19.12
CA ARG A 770 20.01 -13.23 19.88
C ARG A 770 18.75 -13.21 19.01
N ARG A 771 18.50 -12.13 18.26
CA ARG A 771 17.34 -12.08 17.36
C ARG A 771 17.43 -13.17 16.29
N GLU A 772 18.58 -13.34 15.64
CA GLU A 772 18.79 -14.37 14.61
C GLU A 772 18.63 -15.80 15.17
N TYR A 773 18.97 -16.03 16.43
CA TYR A 773 18.73 -17.30 17.13
C TYR A 773 17.23 -17.60 17.25
N PHE A 774 16.41 -16.65 17.71
CA PHE A 774 14.96 -16.84 17.77
C PHE A 774 14.34 -16.99 16.37
N LEU A 775 14.83 -16.25 15.37
CA LEU A 775 14.40 -16.44 13.98
C LEU A 775 14.72 -17.86 13.47
N SER A 776 15.91 -18.37 13.76
CA SER A 776 16.35 -19.70 13.33
C SER A 776 15.61 -20.82 14.08
N ARG A 777 15.24 -20.61 15.34
CA ARG A 777 14.53 -21.60 16.16
C ARG A 777 13.03 -21.63 15.87
N ASP A 778 12.41 -20.47 15.71
CA ASP A 778 10.96 -20.31 15.75
C ASP A 778 10.35 -19.68 14.49
N GLY A 779 11.18 -19.09 13.62
CA GLY A 779 10.75 -18.25 12.51
C GLY A 779 10.32 -16.86 12.95
N SER A 780 9.75 -16.07 12.03
CA SER A 780 9.06 -14.82 12.36
C SER A 780 7.80 -14.61 11.53
N ARG A 781 6.87 -13.87 12.14
CA ARG A 781 5.53 -13.59 11.65
C ARG A 781 5.18 -12.12 11.89
N ASP A 782 6.16 -11.22 11.88
CA ASP A 782 5.97 -9.83 12.30
C ASP A 782 4.86 -9.11 11.49
N ALA A 783 4.77 -9.39 10.18
CA ALA A 783 3.72 -8.86 9.31
C ALA A 783 2.31 -9.35 9.68
N LEU A 784 2.19 -10.60 10.12
CA LEU A 784 0.91 -11.19 10.57
C LEU A 784 0.35 -10.39 11.75
N TRP A 785 1.15 -10.17 12.80
CA TRP A 785 0.69 -9.50 14.02
C TRP A 785 0.26 -8.05 13.77
N SER A 786 0.97 -7.35 12.90
CA SER A 786 0.63 -5.99 12.48
C SER A 786 -0.70 -5.95 11.72
N LEU A 787 -0.89 -6.87 10.76
CA LEU A 787 -2.12 -6.99 9.97
C LEU A 787 -3.33 -7.41 10.82
N VAL A 788 -3.14 -8.27 11.82
CA VAL A 788 -4.22 -8.70 12.73
C VAL A 788 -4.86 -7.50 13.41
N ARG A 789 -4.05 -6.57 13.94
CA ARG A 789 -4.56 -5.33 14.55
C ARG A 789 -5.24 -4.44 13.51
N ALA A 790 -4.57 -4.19 12.39
CA ALA A 790 -5.10 -3.32 11.34
C ALA A 790 -6.48 -3.81 10.84
N ILE A 791 -6.64 -5.11 10.58
CA ILE A 791 -7.92 -5.70 10.17
C ILE A 791 -8.95 -5.64 11.30
N ALA A 792 -8.58 -5.97 12.54
CA ALA A 792 -9.51 -5.97 13.67
C ALA A 792 -10.08 -4.57 13.99
N GLU A 793 -9.34 -3.51 13.66
CA GLU A 793 -9.76 -2.12 13.88
C GLU A 793 -10.36 -1.45 12.64
N ALA A 794 -10.25 -2.04 11.44
CA ALA A 794 -10.74 -1.47 10.16
C ALA A 794 -12.23 -1.06 10.18
N GLU A 795 -12.57 0.06 9.54
CA GLU A 795 -13.87 0.71 9.68
C GLU A 795 -14.54 1.13 8.35
N GLU A 796 -13.76 1.50 7.34
CA GLU A 796 -14.23 2.08 6.08
C GLU A 796 -13.82 1.22 4.88
N LEU A 797 -12.53 0.94 4.74
CA LEU A 797 -11.97 0.21 3.59
C LEU A 797 -10.69 -0.54 3.95
N VAL A 798 -10.64 -1.79 3.52
CA VAL A 798 -9.39 -2.55 3.39
C VAL A 798 -9.09 -2.73 1.90
N TYR A 799 -7.98 -2.17 1.43
CA TYR A 799 -7.45 -2.35 0.08
C TYR A 799 -6.26 -3.30 0.10
N LEU A 800 -6.32 -4.39 -0.67
CA LEU A 800 -5.27 -5.40 -0.77
C LEU A 800 -4.78 -5.51 -2.21
N GLU A 801 -3.47 -5.34 -2.43
CA GLU A 801 -2.76 -5.86 -3.60
C GLU A 801 -1.88 -7.02 -3.13
N THR A 802 -1.98 -8.20 -3.75
CA THR A 802 -1.10 -9.32 -3.39
C THR A 802 -0.92 -10.27 -4.56
N ALA A 803 0.28 -10.84 -4.70
CA ALA A 803 0.54 -11.87 -5.70
C ALA A 803 -0.16 -13.20 -5.38
N GLY A 804 -0.26 -13.53 -4.07
CA GLY A 804 -0.94 -14.72 -3.55
C GLY A 804 -2.00 -14.36 -2.50
N LEU A 805 -3.16 -15.02 -2.55
CA LEU A 805 -4.25 -14.89 -1.58
C LEU A 805 -4.71 -16.27 -1.11
N SER A 806 -4.66 -16.54 0.19
CA SER A 806 -5.25 -17.73 0.82
C SER A 806 -5.57 -17.46 2.29
N ARG A 807 -6.31 -18.37 2.93
CA ARG A 807 -6.42 -18.43 4.39
C ARG A 807 -5.04 -18.64 5.00
N THR A 808 -4.69 -17.87 6.03
CA THR A 808 -3.34 -17.88 6.64
C THR A 808 -3.19 -18.88 7.78
N ALA A 809 -4.28 -19.49 8.23
CA ALA A 809 -4.32 -20.61 9.15
C ALA A 809 -5.34 -21.65 8.67
N ARG A 810 -5.06 -22.92 8.88
CA ARG A 810 -5.91 -24.05 8.47
C ARG A 810 -5.88 -25.15 9.52
N PRO A 811 -6.39 -24.90 10.73
CA PRO A 811 -6.47 -25.93 11.72
C PRO A 811 -7.61 -26.90 11.35
N ASP A 812 -7.31 -28.19 11.31
CA ASP A 812 -8.31 -29.26 11.25
C ASP A 812 -9.06 -29.44 12.61
N GLY A 813 -8.88 -28.49 13.54
CA GLY A 813 -9.38 -28.49 14.91
C GLY A 813 -9.26 -27.12 15.58
N VAL A 814 -8.95 -27.09 16.89
CA VAL A 814 -8.70 -25.82 17.59
C VAL A 814 -7.38 -25.22 17.08
N PRO A 815 -7.36 -23.97 16.61
CA PRO A 815 -6.11 -23.31 16.19
C PRO A 815 -5.06 -23.36 17.30
N ALA A 816 -3.82 -23.68 16.93
CA ALA A 816 -2.71 -23.61 17.88
C ALA A 816 -2.46 -22.16 18.32
N THR A 817 -1.83 -21.97 19.48
CA THR A 817 -1.42 -20.63 19.94
C THR A 817 -0.57 -19.96 18.85
N GLY A 818 -1.06 -18.84 18.34
CA GLY A 818 -0.44 -18.06 17.29
C GLY A 818 -0.74 -18.47 15.84
N GLU A 819 -1.62 -19.45 15.62
CA GLU A 819 -2.18 -19.74 14.31
C GLU A 819 -3.38 -18.81 14.04
N ILE A 820 -3.20 -17.77 13.22
CA ILE A 820 -4.24 -16.78 12.92
C ILE A 820 -4.61 -16.80 11.44
N ASP A 821 -5.91 -16.89 11.16
CA ASP A 821 -6.48 -16.74 9.83
C ASP A 821 -6.95 -15.30 9.59
N LEU A 822 -6.15 -14.53 8.84
CA LEU A 822 -6.45 -13.15 8.47
C LEU A 822 -7.74 -13.03 7.65
N ILE A 823 -8.06 -14.03 6.82
CA ILE A 823 -9.27 -14.00 5.99
C ILE A 823 -10.51 -14.19 6.86
N SER A 824 -10.47 -15.15 7.80
CA SER A 824 -11.55 -15.32 8.77
C SER A 824 -11.72 -14.09 9.67
N LEU A 825 -10.61 -13.48 10.11
CA LEU A 825 -10.65 -12.25 10.89
C LEU A 825 -11.30 -11.09 10.11
N LEU A 826 -10.95 -10.93 8.83
CA LEU A 826 -11.54 -9.90 7.98
C LEU A 826 -13.02 -10.18 7.70
N ALA A 827 -13.41 -11.44 7.50
CA ALA A 827 -14.81 -11.85 7.37
C ALA A 827 -15.62 -11.50 8.64
N GLN A 828 -15.10 -11.84 9.83
CA GLN A 828 -15.72 -11.47 11.10
C GLN A 828 -15.85 -9.95 11.24
N ARG A 829 -14.81 -9.21 10.86
CA ARG A 829 -14.82 -7.75 10.89
C ARG A 829 -15.89 -7.16 9.99
N LEU A 830 -16.00 -7.68 8.76
CA LEU A 830 -17.01 -7.29 7.78
C LEU A 830 -18.44 -7.50 8.30
N THR A 831 -18.68 -8.58 9.06
CA THR A 831 -19.98 -8.85 9.68
C THR A 831 -20.33 -7.82 10.76
N VAL A 832 -19.37 -7.45 11.61
CA VAL A 832 -19.63 -6.50 12.71
C VAL A 832 -19.54 -5.03 12.31
N ARG A 833 -18.94 -4.72 11.14
CA ARG A 833 -18.84 -3.36 10.57
C ARG A 833 -19.56 -3.28 9.23
N PRO A 834 -20.82 -2.81 9.18
CA PRO A 834 -21.59 -2.82 7.94
C PRO A 834 -21.12 -1.79 6.92
N ASN A 835 -20.40 -0.74 7.34
CA ASN A 835 -19.81 0.24 6.41
C ASN A 835 -18.48 -0.22 5.80
N LEU A 836 -17.80 -1.18 6.43
CA LEU A 836 -16.51 -1.67 5.96
C LEU A 836 -16.66 -2.34 4.58
N LYS A 837 -15.74 -2.00 3.67
CA LYS A 837 -15.64 -2.55 2.32
C LYS A 837 -14.26 -3.17 2.11
N VAL A 838 -14.17 -4.14 1.21
CA VAL A 838 -12.90 -4.79 0.85
C VAL A 838 -12.72 -4.77 -0.66
N ILE A 839 -11.54 -4.33 -1.09
CA ILE A 839 -11.11 -4.35 -2.50
C ILE A 839 -9.85 -5.20 -2.57
N ILE A 840 -9.84 -6.19 -3.47
CA ILE A 840 -8.70 -7.09 -3.65
C ILE A 840 -8.25 -7.07 -5.12
N ALA A 841 -7.01 -6.64 -5.36
CA ALA A 841 -6.34 -6.72 -6.65
C ALA A 841 -5.28 -7.84 -6.62
N MET A 842 -5.33 -8.74 -7.60
CA MET A 842 -4.44 -9.90 -7.67
C MET A 842 -4.17 -10.31 -9.13
N PRO A 843 -3.05 -10.98 -9.44
CA PRO A 843 -2.76 -11.41 -10.80
C PRO A 843 -3.70 -12.55 -11.21
N ARG A 844 -4.11 -12.57 -12.48
CA ARG A 844 -4.96 -13.65 -13.02
C ARG A 844 -4.28 -15.02 -12.86
N GLU A 845 -3.08 -15.17 -13.41
CA GLU A 845 -2.33 -16.43 -13.48
C GLU A 845 -1.60 -16.83 -12.18
N GLY A 846 -1.56 -15.95 -11.17
CA GLY A 846 -0.81 -16.22 -9.93
C GLY A 846 0.71 -16.07 -10.10
N ASP A 847 1.46 -16.50 -9.08
CA ASP A 847 2.92 -16.37 -8.98
C ASP A 847 3.68 -17.70 -9.08
N PHE A 848 3.00 -18.84 -8.93
CA PHE A 848 3.58 -20.16 -9.14
C PHE A 848 3.66 -20.53 -10.62
N ALA A 849 4.82 -21.06 -11.03
CA ALA A 849 5.03 -21.53 -12.40
C ALA A 849 4.55 -22.98 -12.64
N PRO A 850 4.80 -23.97 -11.76
CA PRO A 850 4.35 -25.34 -11.99
C PRO A 850 2.82 -25.49 -11.85
N ALA A 851 2.20 -26.17 -12.81
CA ALA A 851 0.74 -26.28 -12.89
C ALA A 851 0.07 -26.85 -11.62
N PRO A 852 0.55 -27.94 -10.98
CA PRO A 852 -0.07 -28.46 -9.74
C PRO A 852 -0.12 -27.44 -8.60
N PHE A 853 0.92 -26.62 -8.46
CA PHE A 853 1.00 -25.56 -7.44
C PHE A 853 0.09 -24.39 -7.78
N ALA A 854 0.10 -23.93 -9.03
CA ALA A 854 -0.80 -22.87 -9.51
C ALA A 854 -2.28 -23.26 -9.31
N ARG A 855 -2.66 -24.50 -9.65
CA ARG A 855 -4.02 -25.03 -9.42
C ARG A 855 -4.41 -25.01 -7.96
N ARG A 856 -3.49 -25.38 -7.06
CA ARG A 856 -3.75 -25.28 -5.61
C ARG A 856 -3.95 -23.83 -5.17
N ALA A 857 -3.12 -22.91 -5.64
CA ALA A 857 -3.24 -21.50 -5.30
C ALA A 857 -4.59 -20.90 -5.78
N PHE A 858 -5.08 -21.28 -6.97
CA PHE A 858 -6.40 -20.84 -7.44
C PHE A 858 -7.55 -21.36 -6.56
N ALA A 859 -7.49 -22.63 -6.15
CA ALA A 859 -8.49 -23.20 -5.24
C ALA A 859 -8.51 -22.47 -3.89
N GLN A 860 -7.33 -22.19 -3.31
CA GLN A 860 -7.20 -21.46 -2.04
C GLN A 860 -7.63 -20.00 -2.14
N ARG A 861 -7.34 -19.33 -3.27
CA ARG A 861 -7.82 -17.98 -3.57
C ARG A 861 -9.34 -17.94 -3.62
N LYS A 862 -9.96 -18.93 -4.28
CA LYS A 862 -11.41 -19.05 -4.36
C LYS A 862 -12.01 -19.23 -2.97
N GLU A 863 -11.46 -20.14 -2.16
CA GLU A 863 -11.89 -20.35 -0.77
C GLU A 863 -11.85 -19.03 0.04
N ALA A 864 -10.73 -18.31 -0.04
CA ALA A 864 -10.56 -17.06 0.69
C ALA A 864 -11.56 -15.98 0.23
N TYR A 865 -11.76 -15.83 -1.08
CA TYR A 865 -12.70 -14.87 -1.63
C TYR A 865 -14.16 -15.22 -1.26
N ASP A 866 -14.56 -16.48 -1.40
CA ASP A 866 -15.91 -16.92 -1.11
C ASP A 866 -16.27 -16.71 0.37
N LEU A 867 -15.30 -16.91 1.28
CA LEU A 867 -15.49 -16.64 2.70
C LEU A 867 -15.78 -15.15 2.96
N LEU A 868 -15.04 -14.24 2.33
CA LEU A 868 -15.24 -12.79 2.46
C LEU A 868 -16.57 -12.34 1.81
N ALA A 869 -16.81 -12.79 0.58
CA ALA A 869 -18.01 -12.44 -0.18
C ALA A 869 -19.29 -12.97 0.51
N GLY A 870 -19.22 -14.15 1.12
CA GLY A 870 -20.31 -14.73 1.92
C GLY A 870 -20.57 -13.97 3.21
N ALA A 871 -19.54 -13.44 3.88
CA ALA A 871 -19.70 -12.67 5.11
C ALA A 871 -20.34 -11.29 4.87
N ALA A 872 -20.11 -10.68 3.70
CA ALA A 872 -20.64 -9.36 3.36
C ALA A 872 -20.96 -9.21 1.87
N PRO A 873 -22.09 -9.77 1.41
CA PRO A 873 -22.51 -9.64 0.01
C PRO A 873 -22.57 -8.17 -0.44
N GLY A 874 -21.99 -7.88 -1.61
CA GLY A 874 -21.97 -6.53 -2.19
C GLY A 874 -20.98 -5.54 -1.57
N ARG A 875 -20.21 -5.93 -0.55
CA ARG A 875 -19.15 -5.10 0.08
C ARG A 875 -17.73 -5.62 -0.10
N VAL A 876 -17.57 -6.71 -0.87
CA VAL A 876 -16.28 -7.28 -1.25
C VAL A 876 -16.20 -7.32 -2.77
N VAL A 877 -15.13 -6.78 -3.34
CA VAL A 877 -14.83 -6.89 -4.77
C VAL A 877 -13.40 -7.39 -4.98
N ALA A 878 -13.23 -8.31 -5.92
CA ALA A 878 -11.93 -8.78 -6.38
C ALA A 878 -11.80 -8.63 -7.89
N PHE A 879 -10.64 -8.21 -8.36
CA PHE A 879 -10.39 -8.02 -9.78
C PHE A 879 -8.94 -8.36 -10.17
N HIS A 880 -8.75 -8.62 -11.46
CA HIS A 880 -7.43 -8.76 -12.06
C HIS A 880 -7.08 -7.51 -12.88
N PRO A 881 -5.98 -6.82 -12.55
CA PRO A 881 -5.41 -5.80 -13.43
C PRO A 881 -5.04 -6.42 -14.78
N ARG A 882 -5.18 -5.65 -15.87
CA ARG A 882 -4.81 -6.09 -17.21
C ARG A 882 -3.51 -5.45 -17.66
N GLY A 883 -2.70 -6.25 -18.36
CA GLY A 883 -1.55 -5.74 -19.10
C GLY A 883 -1.98 -5.15 -20.44
N PHE A 884 -1.15 -5.34 -21.46
CA PHE A 884 -1.56 -5.08 -22.83
C PHE A 884 -2.78 -5.93 -23.22
N PRO A 885 -3.69 -5.49 -24.13
CA PRO A 885 -4.85 -6.29 -24.51
C PRO A 885 -4.50 -7.75 -24.83
N GLY A 886 -5.18 -8.67 -24.16
CA GLY A 886 -4.96 -10.12 -24.24
C GLY A 886 -3.73 -10.66 -23.52
N ARG A 887 -3.11 -9.86 -22.63
CA ARG A 887 -2.10 -10.29 -21.65
C ARG A 887 -2.61 -10.03 -20.24
N ALA A 888 -2.29 -10.95 -19.33
CA ALA A 888 -2.51 -10.76 -17.90
C ALA A 888 -1.37 -9.92 -17.33
N ALA A 889 -1.68 -9.02 -16.39
CA ALA A 889 -0.65 -8.34 -15.63
C ALA A 889 -0.16 -9.25 -14.49
N GLN A 890 1.15 -9.25 -14.25
CA GLN A 890 1.76 -9.84 -13.07
C GLN A 890 1.74 -8.83 -11.91
N LEU A 891 1.61 -9.34 -10.69
CA LEU A 891 1.88 -8.59 -9.46
C LEU A 891 2.90 -9.42 -8.68
N ARG A 892 3.91 -8.77 -8.09
CA ARG A 892 5.02 -9.47 -7.39
C ARG A 892 5.10 -9.16 -5.90
N GLY A 893 4.72 -7.94 -5.50
CA GLY A 893 4.69 -7.52 -4.10
C GLY A 893 3.33 -7.74 -3.42
N ALA A 894 3.24 -7.23 -2.21
CA ALA A 894 2.01 -7.10 -1.45
C ALA A 894 1.88 -5.68 -0.87
N THR A 895 0.67 -5.15 -0.88
CA THR A 895 0.31 -3.88 -0.26
C THR A 895 -1.05 -4.04 0.42
N ALA A 896 -1.14 -3.66 1.69
CA ALA A 896 -2.40 -3.60 2.43
C ALA A 896 -2.58 -2.17 2.98
N ILE A 897 -3.70 -1.53 2.67
CA ILE A 897 -4.05 -0.21 3.18
C ILE A 897 -5.36 -0.31 3.93
N VAL A 898 -5.39 0.21 5.15
CA VAL A 898 -6.58 0.20 6.01
C VAL A 898 -6.98 1.64 6.33
N ASP A 899 -8.22 1.98 5.96
CA ASP A 899 -8.90 3.26 6.21
C ASP A 899 -8.10 4.52 5.84
N ASP A 900 -7.16 4.41 4.89
CA ASP A 900 -6.24 5.49 4.50
C ASP A 900 -5.40 6.09 5.67
N VAL A 901 -5.17 5.31 6.74
CA VAL A 901 -4.41 5.73 7.95
C VAL A 901 -3.32 4.74 8.38
N TRP A 902 -3.25 3.58 7.73
CA TRP A 902 -2.22 2.56 7.94
C TRP A 902 -1.92 1.85 6.63
N SER A 903 -0.64 1.57 6.38
CA SER A 903 -0.18 0.86 5.19
C SER A 903 0.91 -0.16 5.52
N LEU A 904 0.83 -1.34 4.92
CA LEU A 904 1.92 -2.31 4.84
C LEU A 904 2.29 -2.53 3.38
N THR A 905 3.56 -2.30 3.02
CA THR A 905 4.07 -2.47 1.65
C THR A 905 5.37 -3.28 1.67
N GLY A 906 5.47 -4.29 0.81
CA GLY A 906 6.65 -5.15 0.71
C GLY A 906 6.42 -6.41 -0.11
N ALA A 907 6.99 -7.53 0.33
CA ALA A 907 6.92 -8.83 -0.37
C ALA A 907 6.17 -9.93 0.39
N THR A 908 5.56 -9.61 1.53
CA THR A 908 4.81 -10.57 2.36
C THR A 908 3.41 -10.82 1.79
N HIS A 909 3.24 -11.90 1.02
CA HIS A 909 1.96 -12.24 0.40
C HIS A 909 0.92 -12.71 1.42
N ILE A 910 -0.36 -12.40 1.18
CA ILE A 910 -1.49 -12.71 2.07
C ILE A 910 -1.93 -14.17 1.90
N ARG A 911 -1.06 -15.10 2.32
CA ARG A 911 -1.25 -16.55 2.35
C ARG A 911 -0.39 -17.15 3.46
N ARG A 912 -0.67 -18.38 3.89
CA ARG A 912 0.04 -19.03 5.02
C ARG A 912 1.56 -18.97 4.84
N ARG A 913 2.06 -19.43 3.68
CA ARG A 913 3.50 -19.41 3.39
C ARG A 913 4.09 -18.00 3.34
N GLY A 914 3.33 -17.00 2.90
CA GLY A 914 3.82 -15.61 2.85
C GLY A 914 3.97 -14.99 4.24
N MET A 915 3.14 -15.43 5.19
CA MET A 915 3.16 -14.93 6.58
C MET A 915 4.16 -15.67 7.46
N THR A 916 4.47 -16.95 7.17
CA THR A 916 5.25 -17.79 8.09
C THR A 916 6.40 -18.58 7.47
N PHE A 917 6.45 -18.79 6.15
CA PHE A 917 7.40 -19.71 5.50
C PHE A 917 8.41 -19.01 4.58
N ASP A 918 7.94 -18.34 3.52
CA ASP A 918 8.78 -17.61 2.58
C ASP A 918 9.52 -16.49 3.30
N GLY A 919 10.78 -16.28 2.91
CA GLY A 919 11.54 -15.12 3.33
C GLY A 919 10.92 -13.87 2.70
N SER A 920 10.48 -12.93 3.53
CA SER A 920 9.99 -11.65 3.06
C SER A 920 10.18 -10.54 4.10
N ALA A 921 10.17 -9.31 3.60
CA ALA A 921 10.12 -8.11 4.41
C ALA A 921 9.00 -7.18 3.93
N ALA A 922 8.42 -6.44 4.86
CA ALA A 922 7.47 -5.37 4.60
C ALA A 922 7.65 -4.23 5.60
N ILE A 923 7.32 -3.00 5.18
CA ILE A 923 7.25 -1.86 6.10
C ILE A 923 5.79 -1.62 6.44
N ALA A 924 5.44 -1.77 7.71
CA ALA A 924 4.20 -1.20 8.26
C ALA A 924 4.45 0.28 8.58
N SER A 925 3.52 1.14 8.21
CA SER A 925 3.73 2.58 8.18
C SER A 925 2.47 3.37 8.46
N PHE A 926 2.71 4.56 9.01
CA PHE A 926 1.73 5.57 9.32
C PHE A 926 2.33 6.93 8.98
N ASP A 927 1.56 7.77 8.28
CA ASP A 927 1.97 9.15 8.00
C ASP A 927 1.25 10.10 8.95
N ARG A 928 2.04 10.83 9.75
CA ARG A 928 1.55 11.78 10.77
C ARG A 928 1.02 13.06 10.16
N ASP A 929 1.28 13.34 8.88
CA ASP A 929 0.65 14.46 8.19
C ASP A 929 -0.80 14.12 7.82
N ILE A 930 -1.72 14.73 8.56
CA ILE A 930 -3.15 14.50 8.41
C ILE A 930 -3.73 15.55 7.47
N ALA A 931 -4.68 15.11 6.64
CA ALA A 931 -5.51 16.00 5.84
C ALA A 931 -6.93 15.43 5.78
N ALA A 932 -7.91 16.22 6.23
CA ALA A 932 -9.32 15.82 6.22
C ALA A 932 -9.54 14.40 6.79
N GLY A 933 -8.98 14.13 7.97
CA GLY A 933 -9.20 12.86 8.67
C GLY A 933 -8.38 11.67 8.15
N TYR A 934 -7.53 11.83 7.14
CA TYR A 934 -6.71 10.75 6.59
C TYR A 934 -5.23 11.06 6.64
N SER A 935 -4.38 10.03 6.60
CA SER A 935 -2.94 10.18 6.42
C SER A 935 -2.64 10.54 4.96
N ARG A 936 -2.03 11.71 4.72
CA ARG A 936 -1.89 12.29 3.38
C ARG A 936 -1.15 11.34 2.44
N LYS A 937 0.02 10.83 2.85
CA LYS A 937 0.84 9.94 2.01
C LYS A 937 0.19 8.57 1.81
N VAL A 938 -0.45 8.01 2.84
CA VAL A 938 -1.12 6.69 2.76
C VAL A 938 -2.32 6.75 1.81
N GLN A 939 -3.14 7.78 1.92
CA GLN A 939 -4.25 7.99 0.98
C GLN A 939 -3.74 8.19 -0.46
N ALA A 940 -2.71 9.02 -0.65
CA ALA A 940 -2.11 9.24 -1.96
C ALA A 940 -1.57 7.94 -2.57
N GLN A 941 -0.97 7.07 -1.75
CA GLN A 941 -0.55 5.74 -2.17
C GLN A 941 -1.74 4.91 -2.70
N ARG A 942 -2.84 4.81 -1.95
CA ARG A 942 -4.03 4.06 -2.40
C ARG A 942 -4.55 4.58 -3.74
N ILE A 943 -4.68 5.90 -3.87
CA ILE A 943 -5.18 6.54 -5.09
C ILE A 943 -4.25 6.25 -6.27
N ALA A 944 -2.94 6.40 -6.10
CA ALA A 944 -1.96 6.15 -7.15
C ALA A 944 -1.96 4.68 -7.61
N LEU A 945 -1.99 3.73 -6.65
CA LEU A 945 -2.07 2.30 -6.95
C LEU A 945 -3.36 1.97 -7.71
N MET A 946 -4.52 2.39 -7.19
CA MET A 946 -5.81 2.16 -7.87
C MET A 946 -5.83 2.78 -9.27
N ALA A 947 -5.36 4.01 -9.43
CA ALA A 947 -5.30 4.66 -10.74
C ALA A 947 -4.44 3.84 -11.73
N ALA A 948 -3.28 3.38 -11.29
CA ALA A 948 -2.39 2.54 -12.10
C ALA A 948 -3.04 1.19 -12.47
N ARG A 949 -3.71 0.50 -11.53
CA ARG A 949 -4.33 -0.81 -11.78
C ARG A 949 -5.60 -0.73 -12.63
N LEU A 950 -6.36 0.36 -12.49
CA LEU A 950 -7.57 0.61 -13.27
C LEU A 950 -7.26 1.27 -14.63
N GLY A 951 -6.04 1.75 -14.84
CA GLY A 951 -5.67 2.55 -16.01
C GLY A 951 -6.48 3.86 -16.09
N VAL A 952 -6.76 4.47 -14.93
CA VAL A 952 -7.44 5.75 -14.82
C VAL A 952 -6.42 6.86 -14.93
N GLN A 953 -6.62 7.77 -15.88
CA GLN A 953 -5.77 8.94 -16.05
C GLN A 953 -6.08 9.99 -14.98
N GLN A 954 -5.05 10.61 -14.42
CA GLN A 954 -5.23 11.67 -13.44
C GLN A 954 -5.90 12.89 -14.06
N LEU A 955 -5.39 13.34 -15.21
CA LEU A 955 -5.87 14.53 -15.92
C LEU A 955 -6.42 14.14 -17.31
N ASN A 956 -7.38 14.91 -17.80
CA ASN A 956 -7.86 14.86 -19.17
C ASN A 956 -6.96 15.67 -20.12
N ALA A 957 -7.32 15.73 -21.40
CA ALA A 957 -6.55 16.47 -22.41
C ALA A 957 -6.46 17.99 -22.15
N ASP A 958 -7.39 18.55 -21.36
CA ASP A 958 -7.45 19.97 -21.00
C ASP A 958 -6.74 20.27 -19.65
N GLY A 959 -6.12 19.25 -19.03
CA GLY A 959 -5.42 19.39 -17.75
C GLY A 959 -6.33 19.38 -16.52
N ALA A 960 -7.61 19.06 -16.66
CA ALA A 960 -8.55 18.93 -15.54
C ALA A 960 -8.57 17.47 -15.00
N PRO A 961 -8.76 17.25 -13.69
CA PRO A 961 -8.88 15.91 -13.14
C PRO A 961 -10.04 15.11 -13.77
N THR A 962 -9.82 13.84 -14.09
CA THR A 962 -10.89 12.98 -14.63
C THR A 962 -11.92 12.64 -13.54
N PRO A 963 -13.21 12.46 -13.89
CA PRO A 963 -14.23 12.06 -12.92
C PRO A 963 -13.90 10.75 -12.18
N GLU A 964 -13.34 9.78 -12.89
CA GLU A 964 -12.92 8.49 -12.32
C GLU A 964 -11.80 8.69 -11.30
N PHE A 965 -10.82 9.55 -11.58
CA PHE A 965 -9.73 9.84 -10.65
C PHE A 965 -10.24 10.53 -9.38
N LEU A 966 -11.18 11.49 -9.52
CA LEU A 966 -11.81 12.14 -8.37
C LEU A 966 -12.58 11.15 -7.47
N ARG A 967 -13.24 10.15 -8.06
CA ARG A 967 -13.93 9.09 -7.30
C ARG A 967 -12.97 8.24 -6.47
N LEU A 968 -11.70 8.12 -6.85
CA LEU A 968 -10.70 7.39 -6.07
C LEU A 968 -10.38 8.06 -4.74
N ALA A 969 -10.62 9.37 -4.59
CA ALA A 969 -10.27 10.10 -3.37
C ALA A 969 -11.00 9.57 -2.11
N ARG A 970 -12.25 9.13 -2.23
CA ARG A 970 -13.04 8.63 -1.09
C ARG A 970 -13.17 7.11 -1.12
N PRO A 971 -12.98 6.41 0.01
CA PRO A 971 -13.05 4.95 0.07
C PRO A 971 -14.34 4.34 -0.50
N ALA A 972 -15.50 4.89 -0.12
CA ALA A 972 -16.80 4.39 -0.61
C ALA A 972 -16.99 4.63 -2.12
N SER A 973 -16.57 5.79 -2.64
CA SER A 973 -16.67 6.14 -4.05
C SER A 973 -15.71 5.32 -4.92
N ALA A 974 -14.52 5.02 -4.41
CA ALA A 974 -13.54 4.14 -5.06
C ALA A 974 -14.07 2.71 -5.19
N PHE A 975 -14.64 2.16 -4.11
CA PHE A 975 -15.30 0.86 -4.14
C PHE A 975 -16.43 0.81 -5.18
N ALA A 976 -17.29 1.83 -5.19
CA ALA A 976 -18.39 1.92 -6.15
C ALA A 976 -17.86 1.95 -7.60
N LEU A 977 -16.80 2.71 -7.88
CA LEU A 977 -16.20 2.78 -9.22
C LEU A 977 -15.78 1.39 -9.71
N ILE A 978 -15.08 0.62 -8.88
CA ILE A 978 -14.61 -0.72 -9.24
C ILE A 978 -15.79 -1.67 -9.44
N ARG A 979 -16.78 -1.64 -8.55
CA ARG A 979 -17.99 -2.44 -8.68
C ARG A 979 -18.73 -2.13 -9.99
N ASP A 980 -18.88 -0.85 -10.32
CA ASP A 980 -19.56 -0.40 -11.54
C ASP A 980 -18.79 -0.86 -12.80
N LEU A 981 -17.45 -0.76 -12.78
CA LEU A 981 -16.59 -1.28 -13.85
C LEU A 981 -16.75 -2.79 -14.03
N LEU A 982 -16.73 -3.56 -12.93
CA LEU A 982 -16.91 -5.02 -12.98
C LEU A 982 -18.29 -5.41 -13.50
N ALA A 983 -19.35 -4.69 -13.11
CA ALA A 983 -20.70 -4.91 -13.62
C ALA A 983 -20.81 -4.67 -15.14
N GLN A 984 -19.93 -3.83 -15.70
CA GLN A 984 -19.81 -3.58 -17.15
C GLN A 984 -18.82 -4.52 -17.85
N GLY A 985 -18.45 -5.65 -17.22
CA GLY A 985 -17.46 -6.59 -17.77
C GLY A 985 -16.03 -6.06 -17.75
N GLY A 986 -15.74 -5.06 -16.91
CA GLY A 986 -14.43 -4.47 -16.70
C GLY A 986 -14.00 -3.44 -17.74
N ALA A 987 -14.84 -3.14 -18.74
CA ALA A 987 -14.59 -2.16 -19.82
C ALA A 987 -13.21 -2.30 -20.51
N GLY A 988 -12.67 -3.53 -20.51
CA GLY A 988 -11.31 -3.81 -20.99
C GLY A 988 -10.17 -3.25 -20.12
N LEU A 989 -10.47 -2.61 -18.98
CA LEU A 989 -9.50 -2.06 -18.03
C LEU A 989 -9.07 -3.12 -17.01
N ILE A 990 -10.04 -3.83 -16.45
CA ILE A 990 -9.88 -4.87 -15.44
C ILE A 990 -10.63 -6.13 -15.87
N GLN A 991 -10.39 -7.25 -15.19
CA GLN A 991 -11.19 -8.46 -15.34
C GLN A 991 -11.83 -8.85 -14.01
N PRO A 992 -13.03 -9.44 -14.03
CA PRO A 992 -13.59 -10.07 -12.83
C PRO A 992 -12.69 -11.18 -12.34
N LEU A 993 -12.88 -11.57 -11.08
CA LEU A 993 -12.17 -12.68 -10.46
C LEU A 993 -12.33 -13.96 -11.31
N TRP A 994 -11.20 -14.53 -11.68
CA TRP A 994 -11.10 -15.82 -12.34
C TRP A 994 -10.70 -16.88 -11.31
N HIS A 995 -11.45 -17.99 -11.29
CA HIS A 995 -11.30 -19.06 -10.31
C HIS A 995 -10.25 -20.11 -10.69
N GLY A 996 -9.48 -19.88 -11.76
CA GLY A 996 -8.57 -20.85 -12.34
C GLY A 996 -9.25 -21.69 -13.45
N PRO A 997 -8.48 -22.54 -14.14
CA PRO A 997 -9.03 -23.32 -15.24
C PRO A 997 -9.92 -24.45 -14.73
N GLN A 998 -10.92 -24.82 -15.53
CA GLN A 998 -11.96 -25.79 -15.16
C GLN A 998 -11.59 -27.26 -15.47
N ASP A 999 -10.51 -27.50 -16.23
CA ASP A 999 -10.05 -28.88 -16.44
C ASP A 999 -9.57 -29.51 -15.12
N THR A 1000 -9.74 -30.82 -15.04
CA THR A 1000 -9.34 -31.63 -13.87
C THR A 1000 -8.20 -32.60 -14.21
N THR A 1001 -7.52 -32.39 -15.34
CA THR A 1001 -6.43 -33.27 -15.80
C THR A 1001 -5.14 -33.05 -15.00
N VAL A 1002 -4.95 -31.84 -14.48
CA VAL A 1002 -3.84 -31.52 -13.58
C VAL A 1002 -4.28 -31.72 -12.13
N ILE A 1003 -3.67 -32.67 -11.44
CA ILE A 1003 -3.90 -32.91 -10.01
C ILE A 1003 -3.31 -31.75 -9.20
N LEU A 1004 -4.11 -31.21 -8.28
CA LEU A 1004 -3.69 -30.13 -7.39
C LEU A 1004 -2.67 -30.64 -6.38
N GLN A 1005 -1.61 -29.87 -6.15
CA GLN A 1005 -0.66 -30.19 -5.09
C GLN A 1005 -1.30 -30.16 -3.70
N SER A 1006 -0.77 -30.83 -2.68
CA SER A 1006 -1.33 -30.75 -1.32
C SER A 1006 -1.16 -29.35 -0.71
N ASN A 1007 -2.01 -29.02 0.28
CA ASN A 1007 -1.95 -27.75 0.99
C ASN A 1007 -0.60 -27.54 1.68
N ASP A 1008 -0.13 -28.53 2.43
CA ASP A 1008 1.11 -28.45 3.22
C ASP A 1008 2.38 -28.40 2.37
N VAL A 1009 2.26 -28.67 1.06
CA VAL A 1009 3.39 -28.52 0.13
C VAL A 1009 3.32 -27.20 -0.65
N ALA A 1010 2.14 -26.80 -1.12
CA ALA A 1010 2.00 -25.56 -1.88
C ALA A 1010 2.01 -24.30 -0.99
N ASP A 1011 1.49 -24.41 0.23
CA ASP A 1011 1.29 -23.31 1.19
C ASP A 1011 1.65 -23.77 2.63
N PRO A 1012 2.91 -24.20 2.87
CA PRO A 1012 3.38 -24.75 4.15
C PRO A 1012 3.37 -23.72 5.30
N ASP A 1013 3.43 -24.23 6.53
CA ASP A 1013 3.73 -23.44 7.73
C ASP A 1013 5.22 -23.44 8.05
N GLY A 1014 5.84 -22.27 8.16
CA GLY A 1014 7.25 -22.18 8.53
C GLY A 1014 7.57 -22.21 10.02
N SER A 1015 6.57 -22.28 10.92
CA SER A 1015 6.84 -22.38 12.37
C SER A 1015 7.45 -23.71 12.82
N ASN A 1016 7.27 -24.78 12.05
CA ASN A 1016 7.90 -26.08 12.30
C ASN A 1016 8.84 -26.45 11.15
N GLY A 1017 9.91 -25.67 11.02
CA GLY A 1017 10.87 -25.79 9.92
C GLY A 1017 11.46 -27.19 9.76
N ALA A 1018 11.73 -27.93 10.84
CA ALA A 1018 12.33 -29.26 10.76
C ALA A 1018 11.43 -30.26 10.01
N VAL A 1019 10.15 -30.29 10.37
CA VAL A 1019 9.16 -31.16 9.72
C VAL A 1019 8.94 -30.73 8.27
N ALA A 1020 8.88 -29.41 8.01
CA ALA A 1020 8.74 -28.88 6.66
C ALA A 1020 9.92 -29.29 5.76
N GLY A 1021 11.16 -29.13 6.24
CA GLY A 1021 12.37 -29.50 5.49
C GLY A 1021 12.38 -30.98 5.09
N VAL A 1022 12.13 -31.88 6.03
CA VAL A 1022 12.10 -33.34 5.75
C VAL A 1022 10.94 -33.70 4.83
N GLY A 1023 9.74 -33.16 5.08
CA GLY A 1023 8.57 -33.42 4.25
C GLY A 1023 8.70 -32.95 2.80
N LEU A 1024 9.53 -31.93 2.56
CA LEU A 1024 9.75 -31.33 1.25
C LEU A 1024 11.07 -31.79 0.58
N ALA A 1025 11.86 -32.64 1.22
CA ALA A 1025 13.17 -33.07 0.73
C ALA A 1025 13.10 -33.75 -0.65
N ALA A 1026 11.98 -34.42 -0.96
CA ALA A 1026 11.77 -35.07 -2.27
C ALA A 1026 11.85 -34.10 -3.46
N PHE A 1027 11.57 -32.81 -3.25
CA PHE A 1027 11.67 -31.78 -4.30
C PHE A 1027 13.12 -31.39 -4.65
N LEU A 1028 14.10 -31.92 -3.91
CA LEU A 1028 15.51 -31.75 -4.26
C LEU A 1028 15.93 -32.66 -5.42
N SER A 1029 15.29 -33.84 -5.57
CA SER A 1029 15.65 -34.85 -6.57
C SER A 1029 14.91 -34.73 -7.91
N GLU A 1030 13.86 -33.91 -8.00
CA GLU A 1030 13.00 -33.76 -9.18
C GLU A 1030 13.35 -32.53 -10.06
N ALA A 1031 14.45 -31.84 -9.79
CA ALA A 1031 14.84 -30.59 -10.44
C ALA A 1031 16.13 -30.70 -11.25
#